data_AF-A0A928CTS6-F1
#
_entry.id   AF-A0A928CTS6-F1
#
_cell.length_a   1.000
_cell.length_b   1.000
_cell.length_c   1.000
_cell.angle_alpha   90.00
_cell.angle_beta   90.00
_cell.angle_gamma   90.00
#
_symmetry.space_group_name_H-M   'P 1'
#
loop_
_entity.id
_entity.type
_entity.pdbx_description
1 polymer ?
#
loop_
_entity_poly.entity_id
_entity_poly.type
_entity_poly.pdbx_seq_one_letter_code
_entity_poly.pdbx_strand_id
1 'polypeptide(L)'
;MADAIARAVKARYFLNGASPVFSFSYESPEEAKKEPLELFHLIFDDIEKEILSGDLVHDRFIGIMDFPEIVESETTNAAETIHVFTSVQGMLMLAFPEIQWIPLYRDGVLWSGFEEEGVMTLDRAVTLCSGGYSPLFDGDGLRSVLIERAHAGKYNPEHLNYSRTDVAFAIDEEHNFAALTAYTAYRFGYRAFPVTSKAAMEELLGKSSDGSPVRAIPLARGMRRQQEPYMVAFEDVFLEFPDANQEFNENNIAFGEKRAEHFPMLTTVDLCVFTTAADADEKVFERRKSIADFFKSVHRHKHLSEKRTFSQTLREYLNRFSFNLMGGYWWGYWVINLLEFVTASFLLLFSFLYWPTGFFPLFLLIFIVLGPLRQQLHFLVQKKLHFIPWLVKLNRLREQWVFMPKCYENHYPVAFGSGVKYWEISQKPLPGIFGLRNKCQLPNGRNYNLLFRSGDIRRQYRDVRRPLRSRDVIPSTGNGHAAPGVSLELATLLLHRAEHMKERIIDAEGAIHAAVLASVAVELLNYKSPSVSIEAFKWKHYYEVLAECEFVGVRANLDMKERYIDIHNGMARICRSEATGQIRDAVFLSAMAEMFEHLVSLLDSKGKVGEAAYFRIHSRRLHRKLMSPLGRSILAYPEWVLRSKWHFITSFGVLCIGFLAYCIWQKFLTNGVPPWDNCWHLLYRVVIARDDLPGELATNQHFIFLLARQIAALHLGFVAAYFLMFMNRK
;
A
#
# COMPACT_ATOMS: atom_id res chain seq x y z
N MET A 1 12.54 -30.98 -32.67
CA MET A 1 11.09 -30.65 -32.80
C MET A 1 10.83 -29.23 -32.29
N ALA A 2 11.32 -28.81 -31.12
CA ALA A 2 11.41 -27.40 -30.68
C ALA A 2 11.75 -26.45 -31.82
N ASP A 3 12.89 -26.68 -32.48
CA ASP A 3 13.33 -25.87 -33.61
C ASP A 3 12.40 -25.90 -34.82
N ALA A 4 11.67 -26.99 -35.03
CA ALA A 4 10.70 -27.08 -36.12
C ALA A 4 9.39 -26.36 -35.74
N ILE A 5 8.97 -26.41 -34.48
CA ILE A 5 7.83 -25.64 -33.95
C ILE A 5 8.21 -24.17 -33.88
N ALA A 6 9.34 -23.81 -33.32
CA ALA A 6 9.87 -22.45 -33.30
C ALA A 6 10.09 -21.92 -34.72
N ARG A 7 10.58 -22.72 -35.67
CA ARG A 7 10.63 -22.32 -37.09
C ARG A 7 9.28 -22.28 -37.77
N ALA A 8 8.31 -23.12 -37.40
CA ALA A 8 6.95 -23.08 -37.94
C ALA A 8 6.15 -21.91 -37.36
N VAL A 9 6.31 -21.61 -36.08
CA VAL A 9 5.79 -20.43 -35.38
C VAL A 9 6.47 -19.20 -35.96
N LYS A 10 7.81 -19.16 -36.04
CA LYS A 10 8.53 -18.08 -36.74
C LYS A 10 8.02 -17.96 -38.17
N ALA A 11 7.96 -19.03 -38.98
CA ALA A 11 7.49 -18.94 -40.37
C ALA A 11 6.02 -18.51 -40.50
N ARG A 12 5.14 -18.95 -39.58
CA ARG A 12 3.70 -18.63 -39.59
C ARG A 12 3.41 -17.22 -39.05
N TYR A 13 4.25 -16.69 -38.17
CA TYR A 13 4.01 -15.43 -37.46
C TYR A 13 4.99 -14.29 -37.80
N PHE A 14 6.22 -14.56 -38.28
CA PHE A 14 7.11 -13.54 -38.88
C PHE A 14 6.50 -12.94 -40.15
N LEU A 15 5.69 -13.70 -40.90
CA LEU A 15 5.01 -13.17 -42.08
C LEU A 15 4.00 -12.05 -41.74
N ASN A 16 3.62 -11.91 -40.47
CA ASN A 16 2.70 -10.89 -39.97
C ASN A 16 3.36 -9.86 -39.04
N GLY A 17 4.70 -9.82 -38.94
CA GLY A 17 5.42 -8.84 -38.11
C GLY A 17 5.37 -9.09 -36.60
N ALA A 18 5.14 -10.34 -36.15
CA ALA A 18 4.96 -10.64 -34.73
C ALA A 18 6.29 -10.88 -33.96
N SER A 19 6.28 -10.41 -32.71
CA SER A 19 6.95 -10.86 -31.48
C SER A 19 8.14 -11.85 -31.57
N PRO A 20 9.30 -11.55 -30.96
CA PRO A 20 10.40 -12.50 -30.87
C PRO A 20 10.00 -13.76 -30.10
N VAL A 21 10.34 -14.92 -30.68
CA VAL A 21 10.14 -16.24 -30.07
C VAL A 21 11.48 -16.76 -29.58
N PHE A 22 11.60 -16.92 -28.26
CA PHE A 22 12.75 -17.56 -27.64
C PHE A 22 12.56 -19.08 -27.66
N SER A 23 13.58 -19.79 -28.14
CA SER A 23 13.69 -21.24 -28.03
C SER A 23 15.10 -21.55 -27.58
N PHE A 24 15.21 -22.32 -26.51
CA PHE A 24 16.49 -22.75 -25.95
C PHE A 24 16.66 -24.24 -26.22
N SER A 25 17.73 -24.58 -26.93
CA SER A 25 18.19 -25.96 -27.10
C SER A 25 19.64 -26.04 -26.63
N TYR A 26 19.96 -27.02 -25.80
CA TYR A 26 21.33 -27.26 -25.36
C TYR A 26 22.10 -28.02 -26.44
N GLU A 27 23.33 -27.58 -26.68
CA GLU A 27 24.19 -28.21 -27.68
C GLU A 27 24.88 -29.48 -27.14
N SER A 28 24.99 -29.64 -25.81
CA SER A 28 25.63 -30.82 -25.21
C SER A 28 25.00 -31.33 -23.90
N PRO A 29 25.01 -32.65 -23.64
CA PRO A 29 24.62 -33.24 -22.35
C PRO A 29 25.47 -32.79 -21.15
N GLU A 30 26.66 -32.22 -21.38
CA GLU A 30 27.50 -31.72 -20.29
C GLU A 30 26.96 -30.43 -19.68
N GLU A 31 26.28 -29.59 -20.47
CA GLU A 31 25.63 -28.38 -19.96
C GLU A 31 24.48 -28.68 -19.01
N ALA A 32 23.80 -29.82 -19.21
CA ALA A 32 22.73 -30.29 -18.32
C ALA A 32 23.23 -30.71 -16.93
N LYS A 33 24.56 -30.86 -16.74
CA LYS A 33 25.18 -31.16 -15.43
C LYS A 33 25.50 -29.90 -14.62
N LYS A 34 25.36 -28.69 -15.19
CA LYS A 34 25.58 -27.43 -14.46
C LYS A 34 24.53 -27.26 -13.37
N GLU A 35 24.89 -26.54 -12.32
CA GLU A 35 23.93 -26.14 -11.28
C GLU A 35 22.81 -25.29 -11.92
N PRO A 36 21.53 -25.44 -11.48
CA PRO A 36 20.41 -24.70 -12.07
C PRO A 36 20.65 -23.20 -12.16
N LEU A 37 21.32 -22.62 -11.15
CA LEU A 37 21.56 -21.18 -11.11
C LEU A 37 22.54 -20.72 -12.18
N GLU A 38 23.62 -21.47 -12.42
CA GLU A 38 24.59 -21.16 -13.48
C GLU A 38 23.92 -21.22 -14.85
N LEU A 39 23.08 -22.24 -15.06
CA LEU A 39 22.34 -22.42 -16.30
C LEU A 39 21.32 -21.30 -16.53
N PHE A 40 20.65 -20.87 -15.46
CA PHE A 40 19.74 -19.74 -15.49
C PHE A 40 20.44 -18.44 -15.89
N HIS A 41 21.62 -18.12 -15.34
CA HIS A 41 22.34 -16.89 -15.69
C HIS A 41 22.75 -16.86 -17.17
N LEU A 42 23.19 -17.99 -17.72
CA LEU A 42 23.52 -18.10 -19.15
C LEU A 42 22.33 -17.72 -20.04
N ILE A 43 21.14 -18.25 -19.73
CA ILE A 43 19.93 -17.96 -20.51
C ILE A 43 19.39 -16.55 -20.21
N PHE A 44 19.48 -16.11 -18.96
CA PHE A 44 18.98 -14.81 -18.51
C PHE A 44 19.66 -13.67 -19.27
N ASP A 45 20.99 -13.69 -19.40
CA ASP A 45 21.74 -12.62 -20.06
C ASP A 45 21.37 -12.49 -21.55
N ASP A 46 21.13 -13.62 -22.24
CA ASP A 46 20.69 -13.63 -23.63
C ASP A 46 19.28 -13.05 -23.81
N ILE A 47 18.34 -13.44 -22.94
CA ILE A 47 16.98 -12.89 -22.96
C ILE A 47 17.01 -11.39 -22.62
N GLU A 48 17.73 -11.01 -21.57
CA GLU A 48 17.80 -9.63 -21.11
C GLU A 48 18.42 -8.73 -22.17
N LYS A 49 19.47 -9.19 -22.86
CA LYS A 49 20.06 -8.45 -23.98
C LYS A 49 19.06 -8.23 -25.11
N GLU A 50 18.27 -9.24 -25.47
CA GLU A 50 17.24 -9.12 -26.52
C GLU A 50 16.15 -8.13 -26.08
N ILE A 51 15.65 -8.27 -24.85
CA ILE A 51 14.66 -7.36 -24.26
C ILE A 51 15.19 -5.92 -24.25
N LEU A 52 16.43 -5.71 -23.78
CA LEU A 52 17.03 -4.38 -23.70
C LEU A 52 17.26 -3.75 -25.08
N SER A 53 17.48 -4.57 -26.12
CA SER A 53 17.66 -4.12 -27.49
C SER A 53 16.34 -3.75 -28.20
N GLY A 54 15.23 -4.35 -27.79
CA GLY A 54 13.89 -4.07 -28.29
C GLY A 54 13.28 -2.79 -27.71
N ASP A 55 12.15 -2.38 -28.27
CA ASP A 55 11.31 -1.37 -27.65
C ASP A 55 10.46 -2.06 -26.55
N LEU A 56 11.12 -2.21 -25.41
CA LEU A 56 10.73 -2.96 -24.20
C LEU A 56 9.25 -2.83 -23.78
N VAL A 57 8.60 -1.73 -24.12
CA VAL A 57 7.23 -1.40 -23.70
C VAL A 57 6.19 -1.96 -24.70
N HIS A 58 6.56 -2.17 -25.95
CA HIS A 58 5.61 -2.53 -27.01
C HIS A 58 5.87 -3.90 -27.63
N ASP A 59 7.12 -4.37 -27.58
CA ASP A 59 7.46 -5.70 -28.08
C ASP A 59 6.96 -6.76 -27.09
N ARG A 60 6.00 -7.56 -27.55
CA ARG A 60 5.48 -8.69 -26.77
C ARG A 60 6.33 -9.91 -27.09
N PHE A 61 6.64 -10.70 -26.08
CA PHE A 61 7.51 -11.85 -26.23
C PHE A 61 6.76 -13.13 -25.89
N ILE A 62 6.92 -14.15 -26.72
CA ILE A 62 6.42 -15.49 -26.43
C ILE A 62 7.63 -16.39 -26.16
N GLY A 63 7.74 -16.85 -24.93
CA GLY A 63 8.78 -17.77 -24.51
C GLY A 63 8.28 -19.20 -24.64
N ILE A 64 8.82 -19.96 -25.60
CA ILE A 64 8.51 -21.38 -25.77
C ILE A 64 9.62 -22.17 -25.10
N MET A 65 9.29 -22.87 -24.03
CA MET A 65 10.24 -23.73 -23.32
C MET A 65 9.98 -25.18 -23.71
N ASP A 66 10.84 -25.72 -24.57
CA ASP A 66 10.87 -27.16 -24.88
C ASP A 66 11.84 -27.86 -23.93
N PHE A 67 11.49 -29.07 -23.52
CA PHE A 67 12.43 -29.92 -22.81
C PHE A 67 13.34 -30.57 -23.83
N PRO A 68 14.67 -30.61 -23.60
CA PRO A 68 15.54 -31.40 -24.44
C PRO A 68 15.00 -32.82 -24.46
N GLU A 69 15.01 -33.44 -25.64
CA GLU A 69 14.65 -34.84 -25.79
C GLU A 69 15.62 -35.64 -24.92
N ILE A 70 15.17 -36.05 -23.73
CA ILE A 70 15.94 -36.95 -22.89
C ILE A 70 15.86 -38.28 -23.62
N VAL A 71 16.79 -38.47 -24.56
CA VAL A 71 17.02 -39.76 -25.19
C VAL A 71 17.16 -40.74 -24.04
N GLU A 72 16.37 -41.82 -24.07
CA GLU A 72 16.35 -42.93 -23.10
C GLU A 72 17.70 -43.68 -23.03
N SER A 73 18.83 -42.98 -23.11
CA SER A 73 20.14 -43.49 -22.77
C SER A 73 20.13 -43.81 -21.28
N GLU A 74 20.59 -45.01 -20.94
CA GLU A 74 20.47 -45.77 -19.69
C GLU A 74 21.06 -45.12 -18.42
N THR A 75 21.25 -43.80 -18.38
CA THR A 75 21.82 -43.10 -17.24
C THR A 75 20.77 -42.81 -16.18
N THR A 76 21.10 -43.19 -14.95
CA THR A 76 20.32 -43.18 -13.71
C THR A 76 19.90 -41.78 -13.20
N ASN A 77 19.83 -40.74 -14.03
CA ASN A 77 19.57 -39.38 -13.54
C ASN A 77 18.62 -38.49 -14.36
N ALA A 78 17.71 -39.08 -15.12
CA ALA A 78 16.65 -38.33 -15.82
C ALA A 78 15.83 -37.44 -14.88
N ALA A 79 15.51 -37.92 -13.66
CA ALA A 79 14.76 -37.16 -12.67
C ALA A 79 15.49 -35.90 -12.17
N GLU A 80 16.81 -35.98 -11.95
CA GLU A 80 17.62 -34.82 -11.54
C GLU A 80 17.71 -33.80 -12.66
N THR A 81 17.95 -34.27 -13.89
CA THR A 81 17.97 -33.42 -15.10
C THR A 81 16.64 -32.69 -15.29
N ILE A 82 15.52 -33.41 -15.18
CA ILE A 82 14.16 -32.85 -15.21
C ILE A 82 14.01 -31.78 -14.12
N HIS A 83 14.45 -32.05 -12.89
CA HIS A 83 14.35 -31.11 -11.78
C HIS A 83 15.19 -29.83 -12.01
N VAL A 84 16.41 -29.95 -12.53
CA VAL A 84 17.27 -28.80 -12.90
C VAL A 84 16.56 -27.92 -13.93
N PHE A 85 16.06 -28.50 -15.02
CA PHE A 85 15.36 -27.74 -16.05
C PHE A 85 14.07 -27.09 -15.54
N THR A 86 13.26 -27.84 -14.80
CA THR A 86 12.05 -27.34 -14.15
C THR A 86 12.34 -26.11 -13.29
N SER A 87 13.45 -26.16 -12.55
CA SER A 87 13.91 -25.05 -11.71
C SER A 87 14.29 -23.84 -12.55
N VAL A 88 15.10 -24.03 -13.60
CA VAL A 88 15.50 -22.95 -14.52
C VAL A 88 14.29 -22.30 -15.18
N GLN A 89 13.34 -23.09 -15.69
CA GLN A 89 12.11 -22.57 -16.28
C GLN A 89 11.31 -21.73 -15.28
N GLY A 90 11.14 -22.22 -14.05
CA GLY A 90 10.47 -21.46 -13.00
C GLY A 90 11.19 -20.14 -12.67
N MET A 91 12.53 -20.17 -12.64
CA MET A 91 13.35 -18.97 -12.43
C MET A 91 13.17 -17.94 -13.56
N LEU A 92 13.19 -18.37 -14.83
CA LEU A 92 12.95 -17.52 -15.99
C LEU A 92 11.53 -16.92 -16.00
N MET A 93 10.51 -17.73 -15.70
CA MET A 93 9.12 -17.27 -15.60
C MET A 93 8.92 -16.18 -14.54
N LEU A 94 9.68 -16.25 -13.45
CA LEU A 94 9.66 -15.25 -12.38
C LEU A 94 10.51 -14.02 -12.72
N ALA A 95 11.64 -14.21 -13.41
CA ALA A 95 12.56 -13.15 -13.79
C ALA A 95 12.00 -12.24 -14.90
N PHE A 96 11.19 -12.79 -15.81
CA PHE A 96 10.65 -12.09 -16.99
C PHE A 96 9.11 -12.11 -17.02
N PRO A 97 8.43 -11.31 -16.16
CA PRO A 97 6.98 -11.31 -16.10
C PRO A 97 6.28 -10.76 -17.36
N GLU A 98 6.99 -10.02 -18.19
CA GLU A 98 6.54 -9.47 -19.47
C GLU A 98 6.54 -10.48 -20.64
N ILE A 99 7.15 -11.65 -20.47
CA ILE A 99 7.12 -12.72 -21.47
C ILE A 99 5.91 -13.63 -21.19
N GLN A 100 5.12 -13.93 -22.23
CA GLN A 100 4.10 -14.98 -22.12
C GLN A 100 4.80 -16.33 -22.29
N TRP A 101 4.98 -17.02 -21.17
CA TRP A 101 5.61 -18.32 -21.15
C TRP A 101 4.62 -19.42 -21.50
N ILE A 102 5.03 -20.32 -22.39
CA ILE A 102 4.25 -21.46 -22.82
C ILE A 102 5.10 -22.70 -22.58
N PRO A 103 4.84 -23.46 -21.50
CA PRO A 103 5.53 -24.70 -21.26
C PRO A 103 5.08 -25.72 -22.33
N LEU A 104 6.02 -26.23 -23.13
CA LEU A 104 5.72 -27.34 -24.04
C LEU A 104 5.73 -28.64 -23.25
N TYR A 105 4.62 -29.36 -23.38
CA TYR A 105 4.40 -30.61 -22.67
C TYR A 105 4.83 -31.78 -23.55
N ARG A 106 5.81 -32.56 -23.10
CA ARG A 106 6.24 -33.80 -23.76
C ARG A 106 6.00 -34.99 -22.83
N ASP A 107 5.21 -35.96 -23.29
CA ASP A 107 5.08 -37.32 -22.76
C ASP A 107 4.53 -37.54 -21.33
N GLY A 108 3.72 -36.65 -20.78
CA GLY A 108 3.02 -36.95 -19.51
C GLY A 108 3.83 -36.67 -18.23
N VAL A 109 5.13 -36.35 -18.33
CA VAL A 109 6.06 -36.48 -17.19
C VAL A 109 6.35 -35.18 -16.44
N LEU A 110 6.02 -34.00 -16.97
CA LEU A 110 6.55 -32.75 -16.44
C LEU A 110 5.49 -31.80 -15.89
N TRP A 111 5.41 -31.77 -14.57
CA TRP A 111 4.36 -31.10 -13.81
C TRP A 111 2.98 -31.74 -14.07
N SER A 112 2.81 -32.97 -13.59
CA SER A 112 1.47 -33.49 -13.22
C SER A 112 0.67 -32.49 -12.37
N GLY A 113 1.37 -31.49 -11.79
CA GLY A 113 1.02 -30.17 -11.30
C GLY A 113 0.15 -29.22 -12.16
N PHE A 114 0.30 -29.16 -13.48
CA PHE A 114 -0.28 -28.15 -14.36
C PHE A 114 -1.19 -28.72 -15.47
N GLU A 115 -1.09 -30.02 -15.78
CA GLU A 115 -1.82 -30.69 -16.88
C GLU A 115 -3.34 -30.62 -16.79
N GLU A 116 -3.90 -30.49 -15.58
CA GLU A 116 -5.32 -30.85 -15.40
C GLU A 116 -6.32 -29.73 -15.67
N GLU A 117 -5.97 -28.45 -15.73
CA GLU A 117 -6.96 -27.39 -16.00
C GLU A 117 -6.33 -26.02 -16.34
N GLY A 118 -6.41 -25.62 -17.62
CA GLY A 118 -6.40 -24.21 -18.02
C GLY A 118 -5.07 -23.54 -18.37
N VAL A 119 -3.97 -24.27 -18.53
CA VAL A 119 -2.74 -23.69 -19.12
C VAL A 119 -3.06 -23.10 -20.49
N MET A 120 -2.56 -21.89 -20.74
CA MET A 120 -2.76 -21.19 -22.00
C MET A 120 -2.15 -22.01 -23.14
N THR A 121 -2.97 -22.39 -24.13
CA THR A 121 -2.47 -23.08 -25.33
C THR A 121 -1.65 -22.13 -26.20
N LEU A 122 -0.78 -22.68 -27.05
CA LEU A 122 0.04 -21.85 -27.95
C LEU A 122 -0.81 -20.96 -28.85
N ASP A 123 -1.83 -21.52 -29.51
CA ASP A 123 -2.71 -20.76 -30.39
C ASP A 123 -3.41 -19.62 -29.63
N ARG A 124 -3.87 -19.90 -28.41
CA ARG A 124 -4.51 -18.91 -27.55
C ARG A 124 -3.57 -17.81 -27.09
N ALA A 125 -2.36 -18.17 -26.66
CA ALA A 125 -1.34 -17.21 -26.28
C ALA A 125 -1.00 -16.28 -27.44
N VAL A 126 -0.89 -16.83 -28.66
CA VAL A 126 -0.63 -16.04 -29.86
C VAL A 126 -1.81 -15.12 -30.19
N THR A 127 -3.05 -15.61 -30.14
CA THR A 127 -4.25 -14.79 -30.34
C THR A 127 -4.30 -13.63 -29.34
N LEU A 128 -4.08 -13.90 -28.05
CA LEU A 128 -4.06 -12.88 -27.00
C LEU A 128 -2.95 -11.86 -27.22
N CYS A 129 -1.70 -12.32 -27.44
CA CYS A 129 -0.55 -11.44 -27.66
C CYS A 129 -0.73 -10.58 -28.91
N SER A 130 -1.36 -11.11 -29.97
CA SER A 130 -1.71 -10.35 -31.17
C SER A 130 -2.78 -9.29 -30.86
N GLY A 131 -3.73 -9.62 -29.99
CA GLY A 131 -4.83 -8.76 -29.57
C GLY A 131 -4.53 -7.85 -28.37
N GLY A 132 -3.33 -7.33 -28.18
CA GLY A 132 -3.13 -6.33 -27.13
C GLY A 132 -2.66 -6.87 -25.76
N TYR A 133 -2.70 -8.19 -25.53
CA TYR A 133 -2.54 -8.76 -24.20
C TYR A 133 -1.12 -8.62 -23.64
N SER A 134 -1.03 -8.26 -22.36
CA SER A 134 0.22 -8.20 -21.59
C SER A 134 0.20 -9.24 -20.46
N PRO A 135 1.19 -10.16 -20.39
CA PRO A 135 1.28 -11.19 -19.35
C PRO A 135 1.81 -10.64 -18.01
N LEU A 136 2.11 -9.34 -17.94
CA LEU A 136 2.74 -8.67 -16.80
C LEU A 136 1.98 -8.81 -15.48
N PHE A 137 0.67 -9.07 -15.52
CA PHE A 137 -0.18 -9.17 -14.33
C PHE A 137 -0.67 -10.58 -13.99
N ASP A 138 0.05 -11.60 -14.47
CA ASP A 138 -0.11 -13.00 -14.10
C ASP A 138 -1.55 -13.51 -14.30
N GLY A 139 -2.16 -13.14 -15.43
CA GLY A 139 -3.54 -13.53 -15.75
C GLY A 139 -3.74 -15.05 -15.69
N ASP A 140 -2.77 -15.82 -16.20
CA ASP A 140 -2.78 -17.28 -16.16
C ASP A 140 -2.53 -17.86 -14.76
N GLY A 141 -1.92 -17.10 -13.85
CA GLY A 141 -1.59 -17.51 -12.48
C GLY A 141 -0.33 -18.36 -12.36
N LEU A 142 0.44 -18.51 -13.44
CA LEU A 142 1.63 -19.35 -13.47
C LEU A 142 2.67 -18.85 -12.46
N ARG A 143 2.92 -17.54 -12.38
CA ARG A 143 3.88 -16.98 -11.42
C ARG A 143 3.40 -17.13 -9.99
N SER A 144 2.12 -16.93 -9.72
CA SER A 144 1.56 -17.12 -8.38
C SER A 144 1.76 -18.57 -7.89
N VAL A 145 1.58 -19.56 -8.76
CA VAL A 145 1.85 -20.97 -8.43
C VAL A 145 3.34 -21.22 -8.18
N LEU A 146 4.23 -20.63 -9.00
CA LEU A 146 5.67 -20.76 -8.83
C LEU A 146 6.16 -20.12 -7.52
N ILE A 147 5.67 -18.92 -7.18
CA ILE A 147 5.98 -18.24 -5.91
C ILE A 147 5.48 -19.09 -4.74
N GLU A 148 4.25 -19.61 -4.81
CA GLU A 148 3.71 -20.48 -3.77
C GLU A 148 4.57 -21.73 -3.58
N ARG A 149 5.02 -22.37 -4.67
CA ARG A 149 5.91 -23.54 -4.63
C ARG A 149 7.30 -23.21 -4.11
N ALA A 150 7.86 -22.06 -4.48
CA ALA A 150 9.13 -21.58 -3.93
C ALA A 150 9.07 -21.42 -2.40
N HIS A 151 7.86 -21.16 -1.88
CA HIS A 151 7.58 -21.07 -0.45
C HIS A 151 7.03 -22.35 0.18
N ALA A 152 6.68 -23.38 -0.60
CA ALA A 152 6.06 -24.59 -0.08
C ALA A 152 6.95 -25.28 0.97
N GLY A 153 6.33 -25.73 2.07
CA GLY A 153 7.02 -26.40 3.18
C GLY A 153 7.83 -25.51 4.11
N LYS A 154 7.98 -24.21 3.81
CA LYS A 154 8.81 -23.29 4.61
C LYS A 154 8.01 -22.27 5.45
N TYR A 155 6.71 -22.10 5.22
CA TYR A 155 5.95 -21.01 5.83
C TYR A 155 4.50 -21.35 6.17
N ASN A 156 3.96 -20.59 7.13
CA ASN A 156 2.52 -20.51 7.35
C ASN A 156 1.88 -19.75 6.18
N PRO A 157 0.98 -20.38 5.40
CA PRO A 157 0.32 -19.75 4.24
C PRO A 157 -0.44 -18.47 4.60
N GLU A 158 -0.82 -18.27 5.86
CA GLU A 158 -1.45 -17.04 6.34
C GLU A 158 -0.56 -15.79 6.21
N HIS A 159 0.76 -15.95 6.04
CA HIS A 159 1.69 -14.83 5.87
C HIS A 159 1.93 -14.47 4.40
N LEU A 160 1.63 -15.38 3.48
CA LEU A 160 1.67 -15.12 2.05
C LEU A 160 0.41 -14.31 1.70
N ASN A 161 0.53 -12.98 1.76
CA ASN A 161 -0.53 -12.05 1.31
C ASN A 161 -0.73 -12.07 -0.23
N TYR A 162 -0.25 -13.10 -0.91
CA TYR A 162 0.02 -13.08 -2.35
C TYR A 162 -0.51 -14.31 -3.10
N SER A 163 -1.28 -15.18 -2.45
CA SER A 163 -2.03 -16.19 -3.21
C SER A 163 -3.14 -15.47 -3.99
N ARG A 164 -2.91 -15.26 -5.28
CA ARG A 164 -3.83 -14.60 -6.21
C ARG A 164 -4.77 -15.64 -6.80
N THR A 165 -5.83 -15.95 -6.06
CA THR A 165 -6.86 -16.88 -6.53
C THR A 165 -7.90 -16.18 -7.40
N ASP A 166 -8.23 -14.95 -7.04
CA ASP A 166 -9.27 -14.16 -7.66
C ASP A 166 -8.79 -13.54 -8.99
N VAL A 167 -9.72 -13.22 -9.89
CA VAL A 167 -9.41 -12.73 -11.24
C VAL A 167 -10.03 -11.38 -11.50
N ALA A 168 -9.30 -10.51 -12.19
CA ALA A 168 -9.72 -9.20 -12.61
C ALA A 168 -9.55 -9.03 -14.12
N PHE A 169 -10.51 -8.36 -14.77
CA PHE A 169 -10.41 -7.90 -16.15
C PHE A 169 -10.35 -6.37 -16.15
N ALA A 170 -9.35 -5.78 -16.78
CA ALA A 170 -9.26 -4.34 -16.96
C ALA A 170 -9.48 -4.02 -18.44
N ILE A 171 -10.72 -3.69 -18.78
CA ILE A 171 -11.27 -3.57 -20.13
C ILE A 171 -11.37 -2.08 -20.48
N ASP A 172 -10.43 -1.60 -21.29
CA ASP A 172 -10.31 -0.20 -21.71
C ASP A 172 -9.50 -0.17 -23.01
N GLU A 173 -9.95 0.56 -24.03
CA GLU A 173 -9.23 0.71 -25.30
C GLU A 173 -7.90 1.48 -25.15
N GLU A 174 -7.78 2.31 -24.11
CA GLU A 174 -6.56 3.02 -23.80
C GLU A 174 -5.60 2.13 -23.00
N HIS A 175 -4.49 1.74 -23.63
CA HIS A 175 -3.47 0.87 -23.02
C HIS A 175 -3.04 1.29 -21.60
N ASN A 176 -2.78 2.58 -21.39
CA ASN A 176 -2.39 3.09 -20.07
C ASN A 176 -3.47 2.85 -19.01
N PHE A 177 -4.75 3.07 -19.35
CA PHE A 177 -5.86 2.89 -18.40
C PHE A 177 -6.06 1.42 -18.05
N ALA A 178 -6.02 0.54 -19.06
CA ALA A 178 -6.07 -0.91 -18.85
C ALA A 178 -4.89 -1.37 -17.99
N ALA A 179 -3.67 -0.91 -18.26
CA ALA A 179 -2.46 -1.28 -17.52
C ALA A 179 -2.52 -0.81 -16.06
N LEU A 180 -2.87 0.46 -15.79
CA LEU A 180 -2.95 0.99 -14.41
C LEU A 180 -4.03 0.26 -13.59
N THR A 181 -5.16 -0.06 -14.22
CA THR A 181 -6.28 -0.72 -13.57
C THR A 181 -5.98 -2.20 -13.32
N ALA A 182 -5.38 -2.89 -14.31
CA ALA A 182 -4.88 -4.25 -14.15
C ALA A 182 -3.82 -4.33 -13.05
N TYR A 183 -2.86 -3.39 -13.05
CA TYR A 183 -1.85 -3.29 -11.99
C TYR A 183 -2.48 -3.07 -10.62
N THR A 184 -3.49 -2.20 -10.53
CA THR A 184 -4.20 -1.96 -9.26
C THR A 184 -4.84 -3.25 -8.75
N ALA A 185 -5.55 -3.99 -9.61
CA ALA A 185 -6.12 -5.28 -9.23
C ALA A 185 -5.00 -6.27 -8.81
N TYR A 186 -3.94 -6.38 -9.60
CA TYR A 186 -2.78 -7.22 -9.34
C TYR A 186 -2.12 -6.92 -7.99
N ARG A 187 -1.95 -5.64 -7.68
CA ARG A 187 -1.42 -5.12 -6.43
C ARG A 187 -2.26 -5.51 -5.22
N PHE A 188 -3.56 -5.71 -5.41
CA PHE A 188 -4.50 -6.07 -4.34
C PHE A 188 -4.92 -7.54 -4.33
N GLY A 189 -4.14 -8.40 -4.99
CA GLY A 189 -4.24 -9.85 -4.84
C GLY A 189 -5.08 -10.55 -5.91
N TYR A 190 -5.35 -9.88 -7.03
CA TYR A 190 -5.99 -10.49 -8.19
C TYR A 190 -4.94 -10.92 -9.23
N ARG A 191 -5.26 -11.95 -10.00
CA ARG A 191 -4.67 -12.12 -11.34
C ARG A 191 -5.39 -11.17 -12.27
N ALA A 192 -4.68 -10.41 -13.09
CA ALA A 192 -5.33 -9.40 -13.91
C ALA A 192 -5.08 -9.61 -15.40
N PHE A 193 -6.13 -9.43 -16.20
CA PHE A 193 -6.08 -9.43 -17.65
C PHE A 193 -6.33 -8.01 -18.16
N PRO A 194 -5.31 -7.31 -18.67
CA PRO A 194 -5.53 -6.07 -19.41
C PRO A 194 -6.14 -6.43 -20.77
N VAL A 195 -7.28 -5.83 -21.09
CA VAL A 195 -8.05 -6.09 -22.32
C VAL A 195 -8.22 -4.77 -23.07
N THR A 196 -7.43 -4.63 -24.13
CA THR A 196 -7.30 -3.38 -24.91
C THR A 196 -7.75 -3.53 -26.36
N SER A 197 -8.22 -4.73 -26.73
CA SER A 197 -8.76 -5.03 -28.05
C SER A 197 -10.00 -5.91 -27.94
N LYS A 198 -10.81 -5.88 -28.99
CA LYS A 198 -11.96 -6.76 -29.15
C LYS A 198 -11.51 -8.23 -29.26
N ALA A 199 -10.43 -8.51 -29.99
CA ALA A 199 -9.91 -9.87 -30.14
C ALA A 199 -9.52 -10.49 -28.79
N ALA A 200 -8.84 -9.74 -27.91
CA ALA A 200 -8.55 -10.21 -26.55
C ALA A 200 -9.83 -10.37 -25.73
N MET A 201 -10.81 -9.48 -25.89
CA MET A 201 -12.09 -9.59 -25.21
C MET A 201 -12.87 -10.85 -25.65
N GLU A 202 -12.89 -11.19 -26.94
CA GLU A 202 -13.53 -12.38 -27.48
C GLU A 202 -12.85 -13.66 -26.96
N GLU A 203 -11.51 -13.69 -26.95
CA GLU A 203 -10.72 -14.84 -26.49
C GLU A 203 -10.81 -15.07 -24.96
N LEU A 204 -11.00 -14.00 -24.17
CA LEU A 204 -11.10 -14.10 -22.72
C LEU A 204 -12.54 -14.25 -22.22
N LEU A 205 -13.49 -13.57 -22.87
CA LEU A 205 -14.83 -13.36 -22.34
C LEU A 205 -15.95 -13.81 -23.29
N GLY A 206 -15.62 -14.16 -24.54
CA GLY A 206 -16.56 -14.52 -25.59
C GLY A 206 -17.14 -15.93 -25.47
N LYS A 207 -17.58 -16.46 -26.61
CA LYS A 207 -18.12 -17.81 -26.76
C LYS A 207 -17.09 -18.71 -27.44
N SER A 208 -16.96 -19.93 -26.94
CA SER A 208 -16.30 -21.04 -27.62
C SER A 208 -17.07 -21.43 -28.89
N SER A 209 -16.46 -22.25 -29.75
CA SER A 209 -17.06 -22.74 -30.99
C SER A 209 -18.36 -23.52 -30.78
N ASP A 210 -18.56 -24.09 -29.58
CA ASP A 210 -19.78 -24.78 -29.17
C ASP A 210 -20.86 -23.84 -28.59
N GLY A 211 -20.60 -22.53 -28.59
CA GLY A 211 -21.48 -21.50 -28.04
C GLY A 211 -21.44 -21.38 -26.52
N SER A 212 -20.69 -22.23 -25.81
CA SER A 212 -20.48 -22.10 -24.37
C SER A 212 -19.55 -20.91 -24.07
N PRO A 213 -19.64 -20.26 -22.89
CA PRO A 213 -18.64 -19.28 -22.48
C PRO A 213 -17.26 -19.92 -22.54
N VAL A 214 -16.26 -19.22 -23.11
CA VAL A 214 -14.89 -19.74 -23.09
C VAL A 214 -14.53 -20.02 -21.63
N ARG A 215 -14.21 -21.28 -21.29
CA ARG A 215 -13.68 -21.67 -19.97
C ARG A 215 -12.23 -21.18 -19.88
N ALA A 216 -12.10 -19.86 -19.89
CA ALA A 216 -10.91 -19.13 -20.27
C ALA A 216 -9.94 -18.92 -19.12
N ILE A 217 -10.42 -19.02 -17.88
CA ILE A 217 -9.63 -18.67 -16.71
C ILE A 217 -9.06 -19.96 -16.13
N PRO A 218 -7.77 -20.26 -16.32
CA PRO A 218 -7.11 -21.29 -15.52
C PRO A 218 -7.47 -21.10 -14.05
N LEU A 219 -8.11 -22.09 -13.45
CA LEU A 219 -8.25 -22.12 -12.00
C LEU A 219 -6.87 -22.47 -11.46
N ALA A 220 -6.24 -21.53 -10.75
CA ALA A 220 -4.97 -21.80 -10.08
C ALA A 220 -5.14 -23.04 -9.19
N ARG A 221 -4.40 -24.11 -9.51
CA ARG A 221 -4.56 -25.42 -8.90
C ARG A 221 -4.22 -25.34 -7.41
N GLY A 222 -5.08 -25.91 -6.57
CA GLY A 222 -4.96 -25.84 -5.10
C GLY A 222 -6.11 -25.06 -4.44
N MET A 223 -6.90 -24.31 -5.21
CA MET A 223 -8.23 -23.95 -4.75
C MET A 223 -9.01 -25.25 -4.48
N ARG A 224 -9.35 -25.47 -3.21
CA ARG A 224 -10.31 -26.51 -2.83
C ARG A 224 -11.48 -26.37 -3.79
N ARG A 225 -11.83 -27.46 -4.51
CA ARG A 225 -12.87 -27.58 -5.56
C ARG A 225 -14.25 -26.95 -5.27
N GLN A 226 -14.43 -26.30 -4.12
CA GLN A 226 -15.68 -25.74 -3.63
C GLN A 226 -15.78 -24.21 -3.67
N GLN A 227 -14.73 -23.47 -4.03
CA GLN A 227 -14.84 -22.01 -4.17
C GLN A 227 -14.49 -21.55 -5.58
N GLU A 228 -15.50 -21.04 -6.28
CA GLU A 228 -15.32 -20.30 -7.53
C GLU A 228 -14.49 -19.04 -7.25
N PRO A 229 -13.57 -18.65 -8.17
CA PRO A 229 -12.78 -17.44 -8.01
C PRO A 229 -13.70 -16.23 -7.99
N TYR A 230 -13.40 -15.26 -7.11
CA TYR A 230 -14.11 -13.99 -7.16
C TYR A 230 -13.63 -13.22 -8.40
N MET A 231 -14.56 -12.83 -9.26
CA MET A 231 -14.27 -12.15 -10.52
C MET A 231 -14.62 -10.67 -10.46
N VAL A 232 -13.68 -9.82 -10.86
CA VAL A 232 -13.87 -8.37 -10.96
C VAL A 232 -13.67 -7.95 -12.42
N ALA A 233 -14.48 -7.02 -12.91
CA ALA A 233 -14.24 -6.34 -14.18
C ALA A 233 -14.18 -4.85 -13.93
N PHE A 234 -13.21 -4.17 -14.51
CA PHE A 234 -13.15 -2.73 -14.63
C PHE A 234 -13.39 -2.42 -16.11
N GLU A 235 -14.47 -1.75 -16.44
CA GLU A 235 -14.91 -1.58 -17.82
C GLU A 235 -15.03 -0.10 -18.16
N ASP A 236 -14.46 0.36 -19.27
CA ASP A 236 -14.91 1.63 -19.85
C ASP A 236 -16.36 1.50 -20.32
N VAL A 237 -17.16 2.50 -19.96
CA VAL A 237 -18.53 2.69 -20.42
C VAL A 237 -18.56 2.95 -21.93
N PHE A 238 -17.55 3.63 -22.48
CA PHE A 238 -17.50 4.04 -23.89
C PHE A 238 -16.43 3.27 -24.66
N LEU A 239 -16.39 1.96 -24.46
CA LEU A 239 -15.39 1.08 -25.06
C LEU A 239 -15.42 1.14 -26.59
N GLU A 240 -14.34 1.66 -27.19
CA GLU A 240 -14.18 1.81 -28.63
C GLU A 240 -12.87 1.12 -29.07
N PHE A 241 -12.88 -0.21 -29.11
CA PHE A 241 -11.67 -0.94 -29.48
C PHE A 241 -11.22 -0.62 -30.91
N PRO A 242 -9.90 -0.45 -31.13
CA PRO A 242 -9.37 -0.07 -32.44
C PRO A 242 -9.54 -1.18 -33.50
N ASP A 243 -9.63 -2.44 -33.09
CA ASP A 243 -9.84 -3.62 -33.94
C ASP A 243 -11.31 -4.01 -34.11
N ALA A 244 -12.25 -3.27 -33.49
CA ALA A 244 -13.67 -3.49 -33.66
C ALA A 244 -14.18 -2.91 -34.99
N ASN A 245 -15.12 -3.60 -35.63
CA ASN A 245 -15.82 -3.06 -36.80
C ASN A 245 -16.77 -1.93 -36.37
N GLN A 246 -17.12 -1.05 -37.32
CA GLN A 246 -18.05 0.05 -37.09
C GLN A 246 -19.40 -0.43 -36.52
N GLU A 247 -19.85 -1.62 -36.94
CA GLU A 247 -21.06 -2.25 -36.41
C GLU A 247 -21.00 -2.50 -34.88
N PHE A 248 -19.85 -2.98 -34.36
CA PHE A 248 -19.66 -3.19 -32.93
C PHE A 248 -19.77 -1.88 -32.14
N ASN A 249 -19.17 -0.81 -32.67
CA ASN A 249 -19.15 0.51 -32.06
C ASN A 249 -20.54 1.19 -32.16
N GLU A 250 -21.22 1.11 -33.31
CA GLU A 250 -22.50 1.78 -33.56
C GLU A 250 -23.70 1.07 -32.92
N ASN A 251 -23.69 -0.27 -32.84
CA ASN A 251 -24.85 -1.02 -32.33
C ASN A 251 -25.02 -0.98 -30.80
N ASN A 252 -24.21 -0.17 -30.11
CA ASN A 252 -24.04 -0.23 -28.66
C ASN A 252 -23.72 -1.66 -28.19
N ILE A 253 -22.99 -2.47 -28.95
CA ILE A 253 -22.42 -3.71 -28.38
C ILE A 253 -21.38 -3.34 -27.32
N ALA A 254 -20.78 -2.16 -27.46
CA ALA A 254 -20.10 -1.45 -26.39
C ALA A 254 -20.99 -1.09 -25.19
N PHE A 255 -22.28 -1.44 -25.08
CA PHE A 255 -23.06 -1.11 -23.88
C PHE A 255 -24.26 -2.05 -23.61
N GLY A 256 -24.42 -2.50 -22.36
CA GLY A 256 -25.66 -3.15 -21.88
C GLY A 256 -25.83 -4.62 -22.27
N GLU A 257 -27.08 -5.05 -22.51
CA GLU A 257 -27.46 -6.46 -22.73
C GLU A 257 -26.71 -7.09 -23.90
N LYS A 258 -26.55 -6.36 -25.00
CA LYS A 258 -25.83 -6.85 -26.19
C LYS A 258 -24.37 -7.17 -25.88
N ARG A 259 -23.70 -6.41 -24.99
CA ARG A 259 -22.33 -6.70 -24.56
C ARG A 259 -22.27 -8.04 -23.85
N ALA A 260 -23.17 -8.26 -22.89
CA ALA A 260 -23.28 -9.52 -22.16
C ALA A 260 -23.65 -10.71 -23.06
N GLU A 261 -24.44 -10.49 -24.12
CA GLU A 261 -24.76 -11.52 -25.10
C GLU A 261 -23.55 -11.93 -25.95
N HIS A 262 -22.67 -10.99 -26.29
CA HIS A 262 -21.43 -11.25 -27.03
C HIS A 262 -20.34 -11.83 -26.12
N PHE A 263 -20.26 -11.33 -24.88
CA PHE A 263 -19.26 -11.68 -23.89
C PHE A 263 -19.93 -12.28 -22.64
N PRO A 264 -20.42 -13.53 -22.74
CA PRO A 264 -21.22 -14.13 -21.66
C PRO A 264 -20.48 -14.24 -20.34
N MET A 265 -19.14 -14.28 -20.33
CA MET A 265 -18.36 -14.30 -19.09
C MET A 265 -18.57 -13.04 -18.24
N LEU A 266 -18.91 -11.89 -18.83
CA LEU A 266 -19.22 -10.68 -18.05
C LEU A 266 -20.43 -10.87 -17.13
N THR A 267 -21.36 -11.76 -17.48
CA THR A 267 -22.51 -12.07 -16.62
C THR A 267 -22.13 -12.86 -15.37
N THR A 268 -20.94 -13.48 -15.37
CA THR A 268 -20.40 -14.28 -14.27
C THR A 268 -19.51 -13.48 -13.32
N VAL A 269 -19.13 -12.24 -13.70
CA VAL A 269 -18.30 -11.35 -12.89
C VAL A 269 -19.04 -10.98 -11.61
N ASP A 270 -18.40 -11.08 -10.45
CA ASP A 270 -19.01 -10.74 -9.17
C ASP A 270 -19.15 -9.22 -8.96
N LEU A 271 -18.15 -8.44 -9.41
CA LEU A 271 -18.12 -6.99 -9.29
C LEU A 271 -17.71 -6.35 -10.62
N CYS A 272 -18.58 -5.53 -11.21
CA CYS A 272 -18.24 -4.73 -12.38
C CYS A 272 -18.12 -3.24 -12.01
N VAL A 273 -16.94 -2.66 -12.23
CA VAL A 273 -16.63 -1.26 -11.99
C VAL A 273 -16.59 -0.54 -13.33
N PHE A 274 -17.57 0.29 -13.59
CA PHE A 274 -17.60 1.12 -14.79
C PHE A 274 -16.73 2.36 -14.62
N THR A 275 -15.78 2.58 -15.51
CA THR A 275 -14.97 3.80 -15.58
C THR A 275 -15.49 4.69 -16.72
N THR A 276 -15.45 6.02 -16.55
CA THR A 276 -15.96 6.94 -17.57
C THR A 276 -15.21 8.26 -17.58
N ALA A 277 -14.75 8.70 -18.75
CA ALA A 277 -13.99 9.94 -18.94
C ALA A 277 -14.80 11.23 -18.81
N ALA A 278 -16.11 11.15 -18.99
CA ALA A 278 -16.91 12.33 -19.19
C ALA A 278 -17.13 13.10 -17.88
N ASP A 279 -16.72 14.38 -17.88
CA ASP A 279 -17.43 15.43 -17.16
C ASP A 279 -18.92 15.17 -17.40
N ALA A 280 -19.69 15.06 -16.33
CA ALA A 280 -21.06 14.55 -16.36
C ALA A 280 -21.99 15.45 -17.18
N ASP A 281 -21.87 15.38 -18.50
CA ASP A 281 -22.76 16.03 -19.44
C ASP A 281 -24.14 15.37 -19.30
N GLU A 282 -25.20 16.12 -19.57
CA GLU A 282 -26.57 15.69 -19.31
C GLU A 282 -26.90 14.35 -20.00
N LYS A 283 -26.30 14.09 -21.16
CA LYS A 283 -26.37 12.81 -21.89
C LYS A 283 -25.75 11.64 -21.13
N VAL A 284 -24.65 11.86 -20.41
CA VAL A 284 -24.03 10.85 -19.54
C VAL A 284 -24.88 10.62 -18.31
N PHE A 285 -25.56 11.65 -17.81
CA PHE A 285 -26.53 11.48 -16.72
C PHE A 285 -27.76 10.68 -17.15
N GLU A 286 -28.32 10.96 -18.33
CA GLU A 286 -29.42 10.16 -18.90
C GLU A 286 -28.98 8.72 -19.19
N ARG A 287 -27.78 8.52 -19.73
CA ARG A 287 -27.21 7.18 -19.88
C ARG A 287 -27.00 6.53 -18.52
N ARG A 288 -26.40 7.20 -17.51
CA ARG A 288 -26.29 6.68 -16.13
C ARG A 288 -27.63 6.26 -15.56
N LYS A 289 -28.69 7.01 -15.85
CA LYS A 289 -30.06 6.65 -15.50
C LYS A 289 -30.51 5.40 -16.25
N SER A 290 -30.21 5.26 -17.54
CA SER A 290 -30.46 4.02 -18.30
C SER A 290 -29.63 2.84 -17.81
N ILE A 291 -28.36 3.04 -17.42
CA ILE A 291 -27.48 2.03 -16.80
C ILE A 291 -28.11 1.55 -15.50
N ALA A 292 -28.44 2.50 -14.62
CA ALA A 292 -29.05 2.22 -13.34
C ALA A 292 -30.43 1.55 -13.53
N ASP A 293 -31.21 1.98 -14.52
CA ASP A 293 -32.54 1.42 -14.79
C ASP A 293 -32.47 0.04 -15.45
N PHE A 294 -31.45 -0.23 -16.27
CA PHE A 294 -31.09 -1.56 -16.78
C PHE A 294 -30.68 -2.49 -15.64
N PHE A 295 -29.73 -2.10 -14.78
CA PHE A 295 -29.38 -2.94 -13.65
C PHE A 295 -30.55 -3.11 -12.67
N LYS A 296 -31.39 -2.09 -12.50
CA LYS A 296 -32.64 -2.22 -11.74
C LYS A 296 -33.67 -3.12 -12.42
N SER A 297 -33.71 -3.26 -13.75
CA SER A 297 -34.64 -4.15 -14.43
C SER A 297 -34.20 -5.61 -14.28
N VAL A 298 -32.90 -5.89 -14.46
CA VAL A 298 -32.26 -7.18 -14.15
C VAL A 298 -32.50 -7.56 -12.68
N HIS A 299 -32.34 -6.59 -11.77
CA HIS A 299 -32.59 -6.77 -10.34
C HIS A 299 -34.08 -7.01 -10.02
N ARG A 300 -35.02 -6.30 -10.68
CA ARG A 300 -36.47 -6.40 -10.44
C ARG A 300 -37.05 -7.77 -10.79
N HIS A 301 -36.56 -8.43 -11.85
CA HIS A 301 -37.04 -9.76 -12.23
C HIS A 301 -36.70 -10.84 -11.19
N LYS A 302 -35.59 -10.70 -10.46
CA LYS A 302 -35.15 -11.66 -9.44
C LYS A 302 -35.69 -11.34 -8.05
N HIS A 303 -35.79 -10.06 -7.69
CA HIS A 303 -36.20 -9.63 -6.34
C HIS A 303 -37.68 -9.92 -6.01
N LEU A 304 -38.56 -10.10 -7.01
CA LEU A 304 -39.96 -10.46 -6.79
C LEU A 304 -40.15 -11.88 -6.17
N SER A 305 -39.17 -12.78 -6.29
CA SER A 305 -39.24 -14.11 -5.65
C SER A 305 -38.78 -14.08 -4.18
N GLU A 306 -37.80 -13.24 -3.83
CA GLU A 306 -37.18 -13.22 -2.49
C GLU A 306 -37.81 -12.19 -1.51
N LYS A 307 -38.51 -11.16 -2.03
CA LYS A 307 -39.16 -10.13 -1.18
C LYS A 307 -40.25 -10.67 -0.25
N ARG A 308 -40.81 -11.84 -0.55
CA ARG A 308 -41.82 -12.48 0.31
C ARG A 308 -41.25 -12.96 1.65
N THR A 309 -39.98 -13.36 1.70
CA THR A 309 -39.35 -14.00 2.87
C THR A 309 -38.72 -12.98 3.82
N PHE A 310 -38.07 -11.94 3.32
CA PHE A 310 -37.34 -10.97 4.15
C PHE A 310 -38.25 -9.98 4.90
N SER A 311 -39.40 -9.62 4.30
CA SER A 311 -40.32 -8.63 4.89
C SER A 311 -41.04 -9.13 6.16
N GLN A 312 -41.08 -10.46 6.39
CA GLN A 312 -41.62 -11.06 7.60
C GLN A 312 -40.62 -10.98 8.78
N THR A 313 -39.34 -11.23 8.53
CA THR A 313 -38.30 -11.25 9.59
C THR A 313 -37.94 -9.85 10.11
N LEU A 314 -37.93 -8.84 9.23
CA LEU A 314 -37.59 -7.46 9.63
C LEU A 314 -38.70 -6.80 10.45
N ARG A 315 -39.97 -7.19 10.20
CA ARG A 315 -41.15 -6.66 10.90
C ARG A 315 -41.25 -7.19 12.34
N GLU A 316 -40.70 -8.37 12.63
CA GLU A 316 -40.57 -8.90 14.00
C GLU A 316 -39.44 -8.24 14.80
N TYR A 317 -38.38 -7.78 14.13
CA TYR A 317 -37.21 -7.22 14.79
C TYR A 317 -37.39 -5.76 15.22
N LEU A 318 -38.08 -4.95 14.40
CA LEU A 318 -38.28 -3.52 14.65
C LEU A 318 -39.34 -3.22 15.71
N ASN A 319 -40.25 -4.15 16.00
CA ASN A 319 -41.24 -4.02 17.07
C ASN A 319 -40.65 -4.17 18.49
N ARG A 320 -39.35 -4.48 18.64
CA ARG A 320 -38.72 -4.73 19.95
C ARG A 320 -37.78 -3.62 20.45
N PHE A 321 -37.64 -2.50 19.75
CA PHE A 321 -36.64 -1.48 20.12
C PHE A 321 -37.22 -0.07 20.19
N SER A 322 -37.60 0.37 21.39
CA SER A 322 -37.85 1.78 21.70
C SER A 322 -36.70 2.39 22.49
N PHE A 323 -36.24 3.54 22.01
CA PHE A 323 -35.11 4.33 22.49
C PHE A 323 -35.55 5.28 23.60
N ASN A 324 -34.80 5.36 24.71
CA ASN A 324 -34.59 6.60 25.48
C ASN A 324 -33.66 6.33 26.67
N LEU A 325 -32.40 6.80 26.62
CA LEU A 325 -31.53 7.18 27.76
C LEU A 325 -30.06 7.29 27.31
N MET A 326 -29.71 8.32 26.55
CA MET A 326 -28.29 8.64 26.31
C MET A 326 -27.90 10.12 26.40
N GLY A 327 -28.86 11.04 26.59
CA GLY A 327 -28.59 12.47 26.64
C GLY A 327 -28.01 13.00 27.97
N GLY A 328 -28.27 12.36 29.11
CA GLY A 328 -27.93 12.94 30.42
C GLY A 328 -26.51 12.69 30.93
N TYR A 329 -25.84 11.64 30.45
CA TYR A 329 -24.62 11.14 31.11
C TYR A 329 -23.34 11.87 30.68
N TRP A 330 -23.28 12.35 29.43
CA TRP A 330 -22.12 13.05 28.89
C TRP A 330 -22.00 14.49 29.37
N TRP A 331 -23.13 15.13 29.73
CA TRP A 331 -23.15 16.50 30.20
C TRP A 331 -22.58 16.64 31.62
N GLY A 332 -22.89 15.69 32.52
CA GLY A 332 -22.36 15.69 33.89
C GLY A 332 -20.84 15.45 33.98
N TYR A 333 -20.28 14.62 33.10
CA TYR A 333 -18.84 14.34 33.09
C TYR A 333 -17.99 15.53 32.63
N TRP A 334 -18.53 16.34 31.71
CA TRP A 334 -17.85 17.54 31.22
C TRP A 334 -17.84 18.66 32.26
N VAL A 335 -18.93 18.85 33.00
CA VAL A 335 -19.05 19.88 34.04
C VAL A 335 -18.07 19.61 35.20
N ILE A 336 -17.88 18.35 35.59
CA ILE A 336 -16.99 17.98 36.70
C ILE A 336 -15.51 18.23 36.35
N ASN A 337 -15.06 17.83 35.16
CA ASN A 337 -13.67 18.04 34.74
C ASN A 337 -13.33 19.53 34.53
N LEU A 338 -14.30 20.34 34.08
CA LEU A 338 -14.13 21.78 33.94
C LEU A 338 -13.95 22.47 35.30
N LEU A 339 -14.71 22.06 36.31
CA LEU A 339 -14.57 22.54 37.68
C LEU A 339 -13.20 22.17 38.28
N GLU A 340 -12.70 20.95 38.08
CA GLU A 340 -11.37 20.54 38.58
C GLU A 340 -10.23 21.36 37.96
N PHE A 341 -10.29 21.64 36.66
CA PHE A 341 -9.26 22.41 35.95
C PHE A 341 -9.20 23.87 36.40
N VAL A 342 -10.37 24.50 36.57
CA VAL A 342 -10.46 25.89 37.06
C VAL A 342 -9.93 26.00 38.48
N THR A 343 -10.27 25.04 39.35
CA THR A 343 -9.83 25.04 40.76
C THR A 343 -8.31 24.84 40.88
N ALA A 344 -7.72 23.91 40.11
CA ALA A 344 -6.28 23.68 40.13
C ALA A 344 -5.47 24.87 39.61
N SER A 345 -5.96 25.52 38.55
CA SER A 345 -5.31 26.71 37.96
C SER A 345 -5.37 27.91 38.91
N PHE A 346 -6.49 28.09 39.63
CA PHE A 346 -6.62 29.14 40.64
C PHE A 346 -5.66 28.93 41.82
N LEU A 347 -5.47 27.68 42.26
CA LEU A 347 -4.57 27.32 43.37
C LEU A 347 -3.08 27.51 43.01
N LEU A 348 -2.70 27.26 41.75
CA LEU A 348 -1.34 27.47 41.25
C LEU A 348 -1.00 28.97 41.12
N LEU A 349 -1.98 29.78 40.70
CA LEU A 349 -1.83 31.23 40.64
C LEU A 349 -1.69 31.85 42.05
N PHE A 350 -2.48 31.36 43.02
CA PHE A 350 -2.47 31.85 44.40
C PHE A 350 -1.17 31.50 45.15
N SER A 351 -0.61 30.31 44.89
CA SER A 351 0.65 29.87 45.51
C SER A 351 1.88 30.63 45.00
N PHE A 352 1.85 31.14 43.76
CA PHE A 352 2.91 32.00 43.23
C PHE A 352 2.84 33.45 43.74
N LEU A 353 1.64 33.97 44.04
CA LEU A 353 1.44 35.36 44.45
C LEU A 353 1.63 35.60 45.96
N TYR A 354 1.44 34.58 46.81
CA TYR A 354 1.39 34.74 48.28
C TYR A 354 2.37 33.86 49.07
N TRP A 355 3.44 33.38 48.43
CA TRP A 355 4.44 32.51 49.07
C TRP A 355 5.08 33.06 50.37
N PRO A 356 5.22 34.39 50.63
CA PRO A 356 5.89 34.82 51.85
C PRO A 356 4.98 35.08 53.07
N THR A 357 3.64 34.95 52.99
CA THR A 357 2.75 35.46 54.07
C THR A 357 2.06 34.41 54.98
N GLY A 358 2.53 33.16 55.02
CA GLY A 358 2.19 32.25 56.12
C GLY A 358 0.77 31.63 56.12
N PHE A 359 0.10 31.52 54.96
CA PHE A 359 -1.25 30.94 54.82
C PHE A 359 -1.30 29.41 54.64
N PHE A 360 -0.27 28.68 55.05
CA PHE A 360 -0.21 27.21 54.97
C PHE A 360 -1.33 26.45 55.75
N PRO A 361 -1.83 26.92 56.92
CA PRO A 361 -2.83 26.18 57.70
C PRO A 361 -4.21 26.08 57.03
N LEU A 362 -4.61 27.11 56.27
CA LEU A 362 -5.90 27.13 55.56
C LEU A 362 -5.90 26.14 54.39
N PHE A 363 -4.73 25.95 53.77
CA PHE A 363 -4.53 25.00 52.67
C PHE A 363 -4.66 23.54 53.13
N LEU A 364 -4.17 23.24 54.34
CA LEU A 364 -4.29 21.92 54.96
C LEU A 364 -5.76 21.59 55.30
N LEU A 365 -6.52 22.58 55.78
CA LEU A 365 -7.93 22.42 56.13
C LEU A 365 -8.80 22.07 54.90
N ILE A 366 -8.56 22.73 53.76
CA ILE A 366 -9.30 22.47 52.51
C ILE A 366 -9.02 21.05 52.00
N PHE A 367 -7.76 20.60 52.08
CA PHE A 367 -7.38 19.23 51.67
C PHE A 367 -8.00 18.15 52.57
N ILE A 368 -8.08 18.40 53.88
CA ILE A 368 -8.67 17.49 54.86
C ILE A 368 -10.19 17.38 54.69
N VAL A 369 -10.88 18.48 54.35
CA VAL A 369 -12.34 18.48 54.17
C VAL A 369 -12.76 17.91 52.81
N LEU A 370 -11.99 18.13 51.74
CA LEU A 370 -12.35 17.67 50.39
C LEU A 370 -11.89 16.22 50.09
N GLY A 371 -10.87 15.71 50.80
CA GLY A 371 -10.38 14.34 50.65
C GLY A 371 -11.44 13.23 50.87
N PRO A 372 -12.27 13.30 51.92
CA PRO A 372 -13.34 12.32 52.17
C PRO A 372 -14.47 12.40 51.13
N LEU A 373 -14.82 13.60 50.67
CA LEU A 373 -15.85 13.81 49.65
C LEU A 373 -15.43 13.16 48.31
N ARG A 374 -14.14 13.24 47.98
CA ARG A 374 -13.53 12.58 46.82
C ARG A 374 -13.64 11.05 46.90
N GLN A 375 -13.40 10.45 48.08
CA GLN A 375 -13.54 9.00 48.26
C GLN A 375 -14.99 8.52 48.16
N GLN A 376 -15.95 9.28 48.69
CA GLN A 376 -17.38 8.92 48.59
C GLN A 376 -17.90 9.02 47.14
N LEU A 377 -17.47 10.03 46.38
CA LEU A 377 -17.81 10.13 44.95
C LEU A 377 -17.20 8.98 44.14
N HIS A 378 -15.95 8.62 44.41
CA HIS A 378 -15.26 7.52 43.73
C HIS A 378 -15.90 6.16 44.03
N PHE A 379 -16.40 5.97 45.26
CA PHE A 379 -17.16 4.78 45.67
C PHE A 379 -18.53 4.68 45.00
N LEU A 380 -19.25 5.80 44.87
CA LEU A 380 -20.54 5.87 44.14
C LEU A 380 -20.38 5.59 42.64
N VAL A 381 -19.29 6.06 42.04
CA VAL A 381 -18.92 5.75 40.64
C VAL A 381 -18.57 4.27 40.50
N GLN A 382 -17.81 3.69 41.43
CA GLN A 382 -17.46 2.26 41.43
C GLN A 382 -18.64 1.31 41.64
N LYS A 383 -19.67 1.68 42.42
CA LYS A 383 -20.86 0.83 42.58
C LYS A 383 -21.75 0.77 41.33
N LYS A 384 -21.75 1.81 40.49
CA LYS A 384 -22.46 1.81 39.19
C LYS A 384 -21.64 1.18 38.04
N LEU A 385 -20.37 0.84 38.28
CA LEU A 385 -19.45 0.24 37.29
C LEU A 385 -19.76 -1.25 36.98
N HIS A 386 -20.65 -1.92 37.71
CA HIS A 386 -21.15 -3.27 37.34
C HIS A 386 -21.96 -3.29 36.03
N PHE A 387 -22.35 -2.12 35.51
CA PHE A 387 -23.05 -1.98 34.23
C PHE A 387 -22.09 -1.92 33.02
N ILE A 388 -20.78 -1.75 33.26
CA ILE A 388 -19.79 -1.51 32.21
C ILE A 388 -19.43 -2.74 31.38
N PRO A 389 -19.35 -3.97 31.92
CA PRO A 389 -19.15 -5.15 31.07
C PRO A 389 -20.31 -5.36 30.07
N TRP A 390 -21.53 -5.03 30.48
CA TRP A 390 -22.73 -5.11 29.64
C TRP A 390 -22.79 -3.96 28.61
N LEU A 391 -22.47 -2.73 29.01
CA LEU A 391 -22.34 -1.58 28.09
C LEU A 391 -21.16 -1.72 27.13
N VAL A 392 -20.05 -2.38 27.50
CA VAL A 392 -18.95 -2.69 26.58
C VAL A 392 -19.37 -3.78 25.60
N LYS A 393 -20.20 -4.74 26.00
CA LYS A 393 -20.78 -5.74 25.08
C LYS A 393 -21.80 -5.10 24.12
N LEU A 394 -22.63 -4.18 24.61
CA LEU A 394 -23.58 -3.42 23.78
C LEU A 394 -22.91 -2.37 22.90
N ASN A 395 -21.87 -1.70 23.38
CA ASN A 395 -21.07 -0.79 22.58
C ASN A 395 -20.20 -1.55 21.57
N ARG A 396 -19.83 -2.82 21.82
CA ARG A 396 -19.25 -3.71 20.79
C ARG A 396 -20.25 -4.13 19.74
N LEU A 397 -21.48 -4.46 20.10
CA LEU A 397 -22.54 -4.77 19.13
C LEU A 397 -22.93 -3.50 18.36
N ARG A 398 -22.99 -2.35 19.03
CA ARG A 398 -23.20 -1.05 18.40
C ARG A 398 -22.01 -0.63 17.56
N GLU A 399 -20.76 -0.80 17.95
CA GLU A 399 -19.60 -0.50 17.10
C GLU A 399 -19.53 -1.48 15.92
N GLN A 400 -19.89 -2.75 16.09
CA GLN A 400 -20.07 -3.68 14.97
C GLN A 400 -21.20 -3.26 14.00
N TRP A 401 -22.18 -2.48 14.46
CA TRP A 401 -23.33 -2.01 13.65
C TRP A 401 -23.23 -0.53 13.20
N VAL A 402 -22.50 0.32 13.92
CA VAL A 402 -22.33 1.78 13.72
C VAL A 402 -20.99 2.09 13.06
N PHE A 403 -20.03 1.15 13.08
CA PHE A 403 -18.91 1.10 12.12
C PHE A 403 -19.23 0.22 10.90
N MET A 404 -20.51 0.07 10.55
CA MET A 404 -20.82 0.11 9.11
C MET A 404 -20.68 1.58 8.70
N PRO A 405 -19.72 1.93 7.84
CA PRO A 405 -19.56 3.32 7.42
C PRO A 405 -20.88 3.83 6.83
N LYS A 406 -21.17 5.13 7.00
CA LYS A 406 -22.27 5.85 6.33
C LYS A 406 -22.28 5.72 4.79
N CYS A 407 -21.30 5.03 4.22
CA CYS A 407 -21.24 4.60 2.83
C CYS A 407 -22.26 3.49 2.48
N TYR A 408 -22.97 2.89 3.44
CA TYR A 408 -23.91 1.78 3.19
C TYR A 408 -25.37 2.18 2.95
N GLU A 409 -25.76 3.46 3.02
CA GLU A 409 -27.16 3.84 2.79
C GLU A 409 -27.64 3.63 1.33
N ASN A 410 -26.74 3.37 0.38
CA ASN A 410 -27.09 3.08 -1.02
C ASN A 410 -26.80 1.65 -1.51
N HIS A 411 -26.17 0.77 -0.73
CA HIS A 411 -25.68 -0.53 -1.23
C HIS A 411 -25.99 -1.67 -0.26
N TYR A 412 -27.10 -2.37 -0.50
CA TYR A 412 -27.46 -3.60 0.22
C TYR A 412 -26.78 -4.82 -0.44
N PRO A 413 -26.03 -5.66 0.32
CA PRO A 413 -25.56 -6.93 -0.20
C PRO A 413 -26.71 -7.93 -0.22
N VAL A 414 -27.10 -8.37 -1.42
CA VAL A 414 -28.08 -9.45 -1.63
C VAL A 414 -27.34 -10.63 -2.26
N ALA A 415 -27.59 -11.84 -1.77
CA ALA A 415 -27.03 -13.05 -2.33
C ALA A 415 -27.73 -13.35 -3.66
N PHE A 416 -27.06 -13.07 -4.79
CA PHE A 416 -27.58 -13.38 -6.12
C PHE A 416 -27.10 -14.76 -6.59
N GLY A 417 -28.01 -15.58 -7.12
CA GLY A 417 -27.64 -16.66 -8.04
C GLY A 417 -27.12 -16.08 -9.36
N SER A 418 -26.09 -16.70 -9.95
CA SER A 418 -25.53 -16.50 -11.31
C SER A 418 -25.92 -15.20 -12.04
N GLY A 419 -25.24 -14.10 -11.69
CA GLY A 419 -25.38 -12.77 -12.27
C GLY A 419 -24.49 -11.77 -11.53
N VAL A 420 -24.13 -10.65 -12.16
CA VAL A 420 -23.28 -9.61 -11.56
C VAL A 420 -23.82 -9.19 -10.20
N LYS A 421 -23.03 -9.41 -9.14
CA LYS A 421 -23.49 -9.24 -7.76
C LYS A 421 -23.43 -7.78 -7.32
N TYR A 422 -22.46 -7.03 -7.82
CA TYR A 422 -22.22 -5.63 -7.46
C TYR A 422 -21.77 -4.82 -8.67
N TRP A 423 -22.14 -3.54 -8.70
CA TRP A 423 -21.62 -2.59 -9.66
C TRP A 423 -21.28 -1.25 -9.01
N GLU A 424 -20.27 -0.58 -9.55
CA GLU A 424 -19.84 0.74 -9.11
C GLU A 424 -19.43 1.60 -10.29
N ILE A 425 -19.62 2.92 -10.19
CA ILE A 425 -19.20 3.87 -11.23
C ILE A 425 -18.02 4.69 -10.70
N SER A 426 -16.87 4.56 -11.36
CA SER A 426 -15.73 5.43 -11.18
C SER A 426 -15.64 6.48 -12.29
N GLN A 427 -15.38 7.73 -11.93
CA GLN A 427 -15.17 8.82 -12.88
C GLN A 427 -13.67 8.94 -13.13
N LYS A 428 -13.25 9.09 -14.39
CA LYS A 428 -11.91 9.57 -14.72
C LYS A 428 -11.93 11.11 -14.46
N PRO A 429 -10.86 11.72 -13.93
CA PRO A 429 -9.58 11.10 -13.58
C PRO A 429 -9.71 10.08 -12.43
N LEU A 430 -9.08 8.92 -12.60
CA LEU A 430 -9.02 7.87 -11.58
C LEU A 430 -8.30 8.41 -10.33
N PRO A 431 -8.74 8.03 -9.12
CA PRO A 431 -8.17 8.53 -7.86
C PRO A 431 -6.82 7.88 -7.46
N GLY A 432 -6.05 7.39 -8.45
CA GLY A 432 -4.83 6.58 -8.24
C GLY A 432 -5.10 5.15 -7.77
N ILE A 433 -4.04 4.40 -7.48
CA ILE A 433 -4.07 2.97 -7.11
C ILE A 433 -4.87 2.78 -5.81
N PHE A 434 -4.57 3.56 -4.78
CA PHE A 434 -5.24 3.45 -3.47
C PHE A 434 -6.67 3.99 -3.51
N GLY A 435 -6.91 5.07 -4.23
CA GLY A 435 -8.25 5.60 -4.40
C GLY A 435 -9.15 4.63 -5.15
N LEU A 436 -8.64 3.97 -6.20
CA LEU A 436 -9.41 3.01 -6.99
C LEU A 436 -9.78 1.79 -6.14
N ARG A 437 -8.82 1.27 -5.35
CA ARG A 437 -9.08 0.21 -4.37
C ARG A 437 -10.16 0.59 -3.37
N ASN A 438 -10.06 1.77 -2.76
CA ASN A 438 -11.00 2.21 -1.74
C ASN A 438 -12.39 2.44 -2.29
N LYS A 439 -12.46 3.02 -3.49
CA LYS A 439 -13.71 3.30 -4.19
C LYS A 439 -14.41 1.99 -4.51
N CYS A 440 -13.74 1.12 -5.29
CA CYS A 440 -14.28 -0.17 -5.74
C CYS A 440 -14.43 -1.20 -4.62
N GLN A 441 -14.11 -0.84 -3.37
CA GLN A 441 -14.10 -1.73 -2.21
C GLN A 441 -13.41 -3.06 -2.51
N LEU A 442 -12.32 -3.02 -3.31
CA LEU A 442 -11.61 -4.24 -3.67
C LEU A 442 -11.27 -4.92 -2.35
N PRO A 443 -11.80 -6.13 -2.10
CA PRO A 443 -11.60 -6.80 -0.84
C PRO A 443 -10.10 -6.77 -0.61
N ASN A 444 -9.71 -6.25 0.54
CA ASN A 444 -8.33 -6.33 0.98
C ASN A 444 -8.05 -7.83 1.02
N GLY A 445 -7.42 -8.38 -0.04
CA GLY A 445 -7.51 -9.79 -0.41
C GLY A 445 -7.54 -10.64 0.85
N ARG A 446 -8.59 -11.47 1.01
CA ARG A 446 -9.28 -11.96 2.25
C ARG A 446 -8.46 -12.05 3.56
N ASN A 447 -7.13 -12.11 3.49
CA ASN A 447 -6.14 -12.10 4.57
C ASN A 447 -5.72 -10.71 5.10
N TYR A 448 -5.83 -9.61 4.35
CA TYR A 448 -5.34 -8.31 4.86
C TYR A 448 -6.16 -7.80 6.08
N ASN A 449 -7.45 -8.13 6.17
CA ASN A 449 -8.32 -7.65 7.25
C ASN A 449 -8.24 -8.47 8.54
N LEU A 450 -7.80 -9.74 8.48
CA LEU A 450 -7.66 -10.58 9.69
C LEU A 450 -6.54 -10.09 10.61
N LEU A 451 -5.53 -9.41 10.06
CA LEU A 451 -4.41 -8.87 10.85
C LEU A 451 -4.60 -7.41 11.29
N PHE A 452 -5.49 -6.63 10.67
CA PHE A 452 -5.48 -5.16 10.81
C PHE A 452 -6.81 -4.50 11.20
N ARG A 453 -7.77 -5.23 11.81
CA ARG A 453 -8.89 -4.56 12.49
C ARG A 453 -8.34 -3.54 13.51
N SER A 454 -8.58 -2.26 13.20
CA SER A 454 -7.92 -1.05 13.69
C SER A 454 -8.12 -0.72 15.19
N GLY A 455 -8.63 -1.66 15.98
CA GLY A 455 -8.87 -1.47 17.41
C GLY A 455 -7.73 -1.89 18.34
N ASP A 456 -6.76 -2.69 17.89
CA ASP A 456 -5.90 -3.44 18.83
C ASP A 456 -4.40 -3.43 18.53
N ILE A 457 -3.88 -2.35 17.90
CA ILE A 457 -2.43 -2.16 17.68
C ILE A 457 -1.65 -2.31 19.00
N ARG A 458 -2.19 -1.84 20.13
CA ARG A 458 -1.53 -1.96 21.45
C ARG A 458 -1.53 -3.38 22.04
N ARG A 459 -2.53 -4.23 21.75
CA ARG A 459 -2.52 -5.63 22.21
C ARG A 459 -1.68 -6.53 21.32
N GLN A 460 -1.61 -6.26 20.01
CA GLN A 460 -0.69 -7.00 19.13
C GLN A 460 0.76 -6.83 19.57
N TYR A 461 1.21 -5.65 19.99
CA TYR A 461 2.54 -5.49 20.60
C TYR A 461 2.73 -6.29 21.90
N ARG A 462 1.65 -6.67 22.60
CA ARG A 462 1.67 -7.36 23.89
C ARG A 462 1.60 -8.89 23.76
N ASP A 463 0.82 -9.42 22.80
CA ASP A 463 0.72 -10.85 22.53
C ASP A 463 1.92 -11.40 21.73
N VAL A 464 2.68 -10.52 21.05
CA VAL A 464 3.90 -10.84 20.28
C VAL A 464 5.12 -11.20 21.17
N ARG A 465 5.03 -11.08 22.50
CA ARG A 465 6.09 -11.53 23.42
C ARG A 465 6.07 -13.02 23.76
N ARG A 466 5.09 -13.79 23.27
CA ARG A 466 5.06 -15.24 23.49
C ARG A 466 5.85 -15.96 22.39
N PRO A 467 6.99 -16.63 22.68
CA PRO A 467 7.61 -17.51 21.72
C PRO A 467 6.60 -18.59 21.33
N LEU A 468 6.33 -18.69 20.03
CA LEU A 468 5.43 -19.70 19.48
C LEU A 468 6.03 -21.08 19.76
N ARG A 469 5.29 -21.92 20.48
CA ARG A 469 5.61 -23.35 20.60
C ARG A 469 5.28 -23.99 19.26
N SER A 470 6.29 -24.22 18.42
CA SER A 470 6.17 -25.05 17.23
C SER A 470 5.80 -26.47 17.66
N ARG A 471 4.55 -26.88 17.44
CA ARG A 471 4.14 -28.29 17.49
C ARG A 471 4.18 -28.85 16.09
N ASP A 472 4.90 -29.95 15.95
CA ASP A 472 4.82 -30.97 14.91
C ASP A 472 5.07 -30.49 13.46
N VAL A 473 6.22 -29.86 13.24
CA VAL A 473 6.85 -29.83 11.91
C VAL A 473 7.71 -31.08 11.79
N ILE A 474 7.41 -31.91 10.78
CA ILE A 474 8.20 -33.09 10.41
C ILE A 474 9.67 -32.66 10.32
N PRO A 475 10.61 -33.31 11.02
CA PRO A 475 12.02 -32.96 10.91
C PRO A 475 12.46 -33.25 9.46
N SER A 476 12.62 -32.19 8.67
CA SER A 476 13.39 -32.24 7.44
C SER A 476 14.82 -32.63 7.83
N THR A 477 15.21 -33.86 7.56
CA THR A 477 16.48 -34.48 7.99
C THR A 477 17.70 -34.00 7.20
N GLY A 478 17.62 -32.85 6.53
CA GLY A 478 18.76 -32.16 5.96
C GLY A 478 19.06 -30.90 6.75
N ASN A 479 20.24 -30.83 7.37
CA ASN A 479 20.88 -29.58 7.83
C ASN A 479 21.26 -28.70 6.62
N GLY A 480 20.31 -28.45 5.72
CA GLY A 480 20.50 -27.66 4.53
C GLY A 480 19.94 -26.27 4.75
N HIS A 481 20.82 -25.28 4.73
CA HIS A 481 20.52 -23.86 4.55
C HIS A 481 19.89 -23.56 3.17
N ALA A 482 19.06 -24.47 2.64
CA ALA A 482 18.54 -24.41 1.29
C ALA A 482 17.50 -23.28 1.14
N ALA A 483 17.82 -22.38 0.21
CA ALA A 483 16.99 -21.36 -0.42
C ALA A 483 16.56 -20.13 0.43
N PRO A 484 17.55 -19.38 0.94
CA PRO A 484 17.60 -17.93 0.73
C PRO A 484 18.26 -17.60 -0.60
N GLY A 485 19.28 -18.37 -1.02
CA GLY A 485 20.15 -18.05 -2.17
C GLY A 485 19.39 -17.76 -3.46
N VAL A 486 18.65 -18.74 -4.00
CA VAL A 486 17.97 -18.57 -5.30
C VAL A 486 16.91 -17.47 -5.29
N SER A 487 16.04 -17.42 -4.27
CA SER A 487 15.01 -16.37 -4.17
C SER A 487 15.62 -14.98 -3.97
N LEU A 488 16.73 -14.89 -3.24
CA LEU A 488 17.49 -13.66 -3.06
C LEU A 488 18.15 -13.22 -4.36
N GLU A 489 18.79 -14.15 -5.08
CA GLU A 489 19.44 -13.88 -6.36
C GLU A 489 18.43 -13.38 -7.40
N LEU A 490 17.30 -14.08 -7.56
CA LEU A 490 16.21 -13.63 -8.43
C LEU A 490 15.65 -12.27 -8.02
N ALA A 491 15.46 -12.03 -6.73
CA ALA A 491 14.98 -10.74 -6.26
C ALA A 491 15.98 -9.61 -6.56
N THR A 492 17.29 -9.86 -6.39
CA THR A 492 18.35 -8.91 -6.73
C THR A 492 18.37 -8.62 -8.23
N LEU A 493 18.23 -9.63 -9.08
CA LEU A 493 18.14 -9.46 -10.53
C LEU A 493 16.91 -8.63 -10.92
N LEU A 494 15.73 -8.96 -10.38
CA LEU A 494 14.51 -8.19 -10.61
C LEU A 494 14.66 -6.72 -10.19
N LEU A 495 15.36 -6.46 -9.10
CA LEU A 495 15.65 -5.09 -8.65
C LEU A 495 16.61 -4.37 -9.57
N HIS A 496 17.66 -5.04 -10.02
CA HIS A 496 18.62 -4.48 -10.95
C HIS A 496 17.94 -4.11 -12.28
N ARG A 497 17.08 -5.00 -12.81
CA ARG A 497 16.23 -4.71 -13.97
C ARG A 497 15.34 -3.50 -13.73
N ALA A 498 14.61 -3.47 -12.60
CA ALA A 498 13.75 -2.35 -12.25
C ALA A 498 14.54 -1.03 -12.12
N GLU A 499 15.75 -1.04 -11.59
CA GLU A 499 16.62 0.14 -11.49
C GLU A 499 17.10 0.60 -12.86
N HIS A 500 17.52 -0.31 -13.74
CA HIS A 500 17.90 0.02 -15.12
C HIS A 500 16.76 0.64 -15.93
N MET A 501 15.51 0.26 -15.65
CA MET A 501 14.35 0.90 -16.28
C MET A 501 14.20 2.37 -15.90
N LYS A 502 14.72 2.82 -14.74
CA LYS A 502 14.54 4.19 -14.24
C LYS A 502 14.91 5.28 -15.25
N GLU A 503 15.98 5.06 -16.01
CA GLU A 503 16.49 6.01 -17.01
C GLU A 503 15.70 5.95 -18.33
N ARG A 504 14.98 4.85 -18.55
CA ARG A 504 14.22 4.56 -19.79
C ARG A 504 12.72 4.78 -19.65
N ILE A 505 12.19 4.97 -18.44
CA ILE A 505 10.76 5.17 -18.23
C ILE A 505 10.33 6.54 -18.76
N ILE A 506 9.55 6.52 -19.83
CA ILE A 506 8.99 7.71 -20.49
C ILE A 506 7.51 7.90 -20.10
N ASP A 507 6.81 6.81 -19.76
CA ASP A 507 5.37 6.81 -19.56
C ASP A 507 4.93 6.02 -18.30
N ALA A 508 3.62 5.95 -18.09
CA ALA A 508 3.03 5.23 -16.97
C ALA A 508 3.18 3.71 -17.08
N GLU A 509 3.17 3.15 -18.29
CA GLU A 509 3.29 1.71 -18.53
C GLU A 509 4.68 1.20 -18.14
N GLY A 510 5.75 1.87 -18.56
CA GLY A 510 7.11 1.54 -18.15
C GLY A 510 7.30 1.63 -16.62
N ALA A 511 6.68 2.62 -15.98
CA ALA A 511 6.69 2.71 -14.52
C ALA A 511 5.92 1.56 -13.86
N ILE A 512 4.78 1.15 -14.40
CA ILE A 512 4.00 -0.01 -13.91
C ILE A 512 4.82 -1.29 -14.05
N HIS A 513 5.51 -1.49 -15.17
CA HIS A 513 6.38 -2.65 -15.38
C HIS A 513 7.48 -2.73 -14.33
N ALA A 514 8.22 -1.63 -14.09
CA ALA A 514 9.22 -1.58 -13.02
C ALA A 514 8.60 -1.81 -11.62
N ALA A 515 7.38 -1.33 -11.37
CA ALA A 515 6.65 -1.59 -10.13
C ALA A 515 6.24 -3.06 -9.96
N VAL A 516 5.96 -3.77 -11.04
CA VAL A 516 5.70 -5.23 -11.02
C VAL A 516 6.97 -6.00 -10.71
N LEU A 517 8.09 -5.71 -11.36
CA LEU A 517 9.39 -6.35 -11.08
C LEU A 517 9.75 -6.23 -9.59
N ALA A 518 9.67 -5.01 -9.05
CA ALA A 518 9.94 -4.76 -7.64
C ALA A 518 8.90 -5.45 -6.71
N SER A 519 7.64 -5.57 -7.13
CA SER A 519 6.62 -6.29 -6.37
C SER A 519 6.89 -7.79 -6.30
N VAL A 520 7.24 -8.42 -7.43
CA VAL A 520 7.61 -9.83 -7.49
C VAL A 520 8.85 -10.11 -6.63
N ALA A 521 9.84 -9.22 -6.63
CA ALA A 521 11.00 -9.31 -5.75
C ALA A 521 10.60 -9.33 -4.25
N VAL A 522 9.71 -8.44 -3.81
CA VAL A 522 9.19 -8.45 -2.43
C VAL A 522 8.50 -9.77 -2.10
N GLU A 523 7.73 -10.33 -3.05
CA GLU A 523 6.98 -11.57 -2.88
C GLU A 523 7.88 -12.80 -2.80
N LEU A 524 8.91 -12.87 -3.64
CA LEU A 524 9.92 -13.93 -3.61
C LEU A 524 10.71 -13.93 -2.31
N LEU A 525 11.07 -12.75 -1.81
CA LEU A 525 11.81 -12.63 -0.55
C LEU A 525 10.95 -12.99 0.66
N ASN A 526 9.62 -12.78 0.59
CA ASN A 526 8.69 -12.92 1.70
C ASN A 526 9.26 -12.32 3.00
N TYR A 527 9.90 -11.14 2.85
CA TYR A 527 10.51 -10.36 3.94
C TYR A 527 11.71 -11.01 4.66
N LYS A 528 12.32 -12.09 4.15
CA LYS A 528 13.42 -12.81 4.81
C LYS A 528 14.78 -12.12 4.74
N SER A 529 15.07 -11.40 3.66
CA SER A 529 16.32 -10.66 3.49
C SER A 529 16.01 -9.18 3.66
N PRO A 530 16.11 -8.60 4.86
CA PRO A 530 15.44 -7.34 5.15
C PRO A 530 16.04 -6.18 4.36
N SER A 531 17.35 -6.15 4.16
CA SER A 531 17.99 -5.14 3.30
C SER A 531 17.43 -5.14 1.87
N VAL A 532 17.43 -6.30 1.20
CA VAL A 532 16.92 -6.42 -0.18
C VAL A 532 15.39 -6.25 -0.22
N SER A 533 14.68 -6.67 0.82
CA SER A 533 13.23 -6.47 0.93
C SER A 533 12.87 -4.99 1.13
N ILE A 534 13.65 -4.23 1.91
CA ILE A 534 13.51 -2.78 2.10
C ILE A 534 13.72 -2.10 0.75
N GLU A 535 14.77 -2.47 0.02
CA GLU A 535 15.08 -1.91 -1.28
C GLU A 535 13.99 -2.21 -2.32
N ALA A 536 13.54 -3.46 -2.43
CA ALA A 536 12.44 -3.84 -3.31
C ALA A 536 11.14 -3.11 -2.97
N PHE A 537 10.83 -2.98 -1.68
CA PHE A 537 9.65 -2.27 -1.24
C PHE A 537 9.74 -0.76 -1.50
N LYS A 538 10.94 -0.18 -1.40
CA LYS A 538 11.23 1.22 -1.78
C LYS A 538 11.00 1.44 -3.27
N TRP A 539 11.61 0.62 -4.12
CA TRP A 539 11.47 0.72 -5.58
C TRP A 539 10.03 0.51 -6.05
N LYS A 540 9.33 -0.47 -5.47
CA LYS A 540 7.91 -0.69 -5.73
C LYS A 540 7.10 0.60 -5.56
N HIS A 541 7.18 1.23 -4.40
CA HIS A 541 6.39 2.44 -4.14
C HIS A 541 6.88 3.66 -4.92
N TYR A 542 8.17 3.75 -5.21
CA TYR A 542 8.72 4.77 -6.10
C TYR A 542 8.08 4.68 -7.49
N TYR A 543 8.07 3.49 -8.09
CA TYR A 543 7.50 3.28 -9.42
C TYR A 543 5.98 3.36 -9.45
N GLU A 544 5.28 2.94 -8.39
CA GLU A 544 3.84 3.18 -8.24
C GLU A 544 3.52 4.68 -8.27
N VAL A 545 4.28 5.52 -7.54
CA VAL A 545 4.06 6.97 -7.52
C VAL A 545 4.44 7.61 -8.85
N LEU A 546 5.51 7.14 -9.49
CA LEU A 546 5.91 7.60 -10.82
C LEU A 546 4.80 7.32 -11.84
N ALA A 547 4.28 6.09 -11.87
CA ALA A 547 3.16 5.70 -12.73
C ALA A 547 1.95 6.61 -12.51
N GLU A 548 1.54 6.84 -11.26
CA GLU A 548 0.42 7.74 -10.94
C GLU A 548 0.69 9.21 -11.34
N CYS A 549 1.95 9.66 -11.34
CA CYS A 549 2.32 11.01 -11.77
C CYS A 549 2.31 11.16 -13.30
N GLU A 550 2.80 10.16 -14.04
CA GLU A 550 2.80 10.16 -15.50
C GLU A 550 1.40 9.99 -16.08
N PHE A 551 0.55 9.26 -15.36
CA PHE A 551 -0.80 8.99 -15.79
C PHE A 551 -1.66 10.26 -15.85
N VAL A 552 -2.03 10.67 -17.07
CA VAL A 552 -2.79 11.90 -17.35
C VAL A 552 -4.08 11.97 -16.53
N GLY A 553 -4.76 10.83 -16.38
CA GLY A 553 -6.00 10.70 -15.65
C GLY A 553 -5.87 10.52 -14.13
N VAL A 554 -4.74 10.75 -13.46
CA VAL A 554 -4.61 10.58 -11.98
C VAL A 554 -4.12 11.88 -11.31
N ARG A 555 -3.86 12.91 -12.12
CA ARG A 555 -3.06 14.07 -11.74
C ARG A 555 -3.58 14.92 -10.57
N ALA A 556 -4.85 14.83 -10.18
CA ALA A 556 -5.47 15.80 -9.28
C ALA A 556 -5.29 15.51 -7.78
N ASN A 557 -5.15 14.26 -7.35
CA ASN A 557 -5.02 13.95 -5.92
C ASN A 557 -4.51 12.52 -5.67
N LEU A 558 -3.23 12.39 -5.33
CA LEU A 558 -2.71 11.10 -4.88
C LEU A 558 -3.07 10.86 -3.41
N ASP A 559 -3.62 9.69 -3.06
CA ASP A 559 -3.97 9.36 -1.68
C ASP A 559 -2.71 9.03 -0.84
N MET A 560 -2.02 10.08 -0.41
CA MET A 560 -0.81 10.00 0.40
C MET A 560 -1.02 9.33 1.75
N LYS A 561 -2.26 9.39 2.28
CA LYS A 561 -2.57 8.85 3.60
C LYS A 561 -2.60 7.32 3.55
N GLU A 562 -3.32 6.76 2.59
CA GLU A 562 -3.39 5.30 2.43
C GLU A 562 -2.04 4.73 2.00
N ARG A 563 -1.32 5.44 1.12
CA ARG A 563 0.07 5.11 0.77
C ARG A 563 0.97 5.09 2.01
N TYR A 564 0.91 6.09 2.89
CA TYR A 564 1.65 6.09 4.15
C TYR A 564 1.32 4.88 5.02
N ILE A 565 0.04 4.51 5.14
CA ILE A 565 -0.41 3.36 5.94
C ILE A 565 0.15 2.06 5.38
N ASP A 566 0.06 1.87 4.06
CA ASP A 566 0.57 0.67 3.40
C ASP A 566 2.11 0.57 3.51
N ILE A 567 2.82 1.68 3.28
CA ILE A 567 4.27 1.77 3.46
C ILE A 567 4.67 1.40 4.89
N HIS A 568 4.03 2.02 5.88
CA HIS A 568 4.31 1.75 7.29
C HIS A 568 4.08 0.27 7.64
N ASN A 569 2.98 -0.32 7.18
CA ASN A 569 2.63 -1.71 7.46
C ASN A 569 3.55 -2.71 6.72
N GLY A 570 3.93 -2.41 5.48
CA GLY A 570 4.92 -3.19 4.72
C GLY A 570 6.30 -3.13 5.36
N MET A 571 6.77 -1.93 5.72
CA MET A 571 8.06 -1.77 6.38
C MET A 571 8.12 -2.43 7.76
N ALA A 572 7.02 -2.36 8.52
CA ALA A 572 6.91 -3.05 9.79
C ALA A 572 6.92 -4.58 9.60
N ARG A 573 6.34 -5.11 8.50
CA ARG A 573 6.46 -6.52 8.14
C ARG A 573 7.90 -6.91 7.84
N ILE A 574 8.59 -6.11 7.03
CA ILE A 574 9.99 -6.35 6.64
C ILE A 574 10.89 -6.36 7.87
N CYS A 575 10.79 -5.34 8.72
CA CYS A 575 11.65 -5.25 9.89
C CYS A 575 11.30 -6.28 10.98
N ARG A 576 10.16 -6.99 10.90
CA ARG A 576 9.80 -8.01 11.90
C ARG A 576 10.68 -9.26 11.83
N SER A 577 11.29 -9.54 10.67
CA SER A 577 12.23 -10.66 10.53
C SER A 577 13.61 -10.36 11.14
N GLU A 578 13.94 -9.10 11.43
CA GLU A 578 15.19 -8.69 12.07
C GLU A 578 15.24 -8.98 13.57
N ALA A 579 16.45 -9.25 14.08
CA ALA A 579 16.69 -9.64 15.46
C ALA A 579 16.68 -8.46 16.46
N THR A 580 16.16 -8.73 17.67
CA THR A 580 16.10 -7.86 18.87
C THR A 580 15.39 -6.50 18.74
N GLY A 581 14.60 -6.14 19.75
CA GLY A 581 13.64 -5.03 19.65
C GLY A 581 14.22 -3.64 19.37
N GLN A 582 15.42 -3.31 19.88
CA GLN A 582 16.01 -1.98 19.69
C GLN A 582 16.59 -1.77 18.29
N ILE A 583 17.33 -2.77 17.78
CA ILE A 583 17.89 -2.72 16.42
C ILE A 583 16.75 -2.64 15.40
N ARG A 584 15.71 -3.45 15.60
CA ARG A 584 14.50 -3.42 14.76
C ARG A 584 13.87 -2.04 14.66
N ASP A 585 13.70 -1.35 15.79
CA ASP A 585 13.07 -0.03 15.80
C ASP A 585 13.96 1.01 15.09
N ALA A 586 15.28 0.93 15.26
CA ALA A 586 16.22 1.80 14.55
C ALA A 586 16.23 1.56 13.04
N VAL A 587 16.30 0.29 12.61
CA VAL A 587 16.24 -0.11 11.19
C VAL A 587 14.93 0.33 10.55
N PHE A 588 13.80 0.09 11.23
CA PHE A 588 12.48 0.53 10.77
C PHE A 588 12.42 2.04 10.57
N LEU A 589 12.88 2.82 11.56
CA LEU A 589 12.86 4.27 11.49
C LEU A 589 13.77 4.81 10.38
N SER A 590 14.96 4.21 10.20
CA SER A 590 15.92 4.57 9.15
C SER A 590 15.35 4.28 7.76
N ALA A 591 14.87 3.05 7.54
CA ALA A 591 14.31 2.62 6.25
C ALA A 591 13.07 3.44 5.86
N MET A 592 12.19 3.74 6.80
CA MET A 592 11.04 4.63 6.56
C MET A 592 11.46 6.06 6.18
N ALA A 593 12.51 6.60 6.82
CA ALA A 593 12.99 7.95 6.56
C ALA A 593 13.59 8.05 5.15
N GLU A 594 14.48 7.12 4.79
CA GLU A 594 15.09 7.01 3.46
C GLU A 594 14.02 6.86 2.37
N MET A 595 13.05 5.97 2.57
CA MET A 595 11.95 5.77 1.62
C MET A 595 11.13 7.05 1.40
N PHE A 596 10.83 7.80 2.46
CA PHE A 596 10.13 9.08 2.32
C PHE A 596 10.96 10.15 1.65
N GLU A 597 12.28 10.17 1.85
CA GLU A 597 13.16 11.09 1.12
C GLU A 597 13.16 10.81 -0.39
N HIS A 598 13.20 9.54 -0.79
CA HIS A 598 13.08 9.14 -2.19
C HIS A 598 11.74 9.57 -2.80
N LEU A 599 10.63 9.34 -2.08
CA LEU A 599 9.31 9.76 -2.55
C LEU A 599 9.17 11.29 -2.61
N VAL A 600 9.73 12.03 -1.65
CA VAL A 600 9.76 13.50 -1.67
C VAL A 600 10.53 13.99 -2.89
N SER A 601 11.72 13.45 -3.15
CA SER A 601 12.52 13.82 -4.32
C SER A 601 11.77 13.56 -5.64
N LEU A 602 11.10 12.41 -5.76
CA LEU A 602 10.28 12.08 -6.92
C LEU A 602 9.11 13.07 -7.07
N LEU A 603 8.32 13.28 -6.02
CA LEU A 603 7.14 14.14 -6.05
C LEU A 603 7.53 15.61 -6.33
N ASP A 604 8.62 16.10 -5.75
CA ASP A 604 9.15 17.44 -6.05
C ASP A 604 9.54 17.54 -7.54
N SER A 605 10.23 16.52 -8.10
CA SER A 605 10.61 16.50 -9.52
C SER A 605 9.40 16.47 -10.48
N LYS A 606 8.25 15.96 -10.03
CA LYS A 606 6.98 15.93 -10.78
C LYS A 606 6.04 17.11 -10.44
N GLY A 607 6.52 18.09 -9.69
CA GLY A 607 5.73 19.28 -9.32
C GLY A 607 4.59 19.02 -8.32
N LYS A 608 4.59 17.87 -7.63
CA LYS A 608 3.56 17.46 -6.65
C LYS A 608 3.88 17.98 -5.25
N VAL A 609 3.89 19.31 -5.10
CA VAL A 609 4.38 20.00 -3.89
C VAL A 609 3.56 19.65 -2.64
N GLY A 610 2.23 19.49 -2.78
CA GLY A 610 1.35 19.17 -1.65
C GLY A 610 1.61 17.76 -1.09
N GLU A 611 1.73 16.80 -2.00
CA GLU A 611 2.05 15.40 -1.71
C GLU A 611 3.47 15.26 -1.14
N ALA A 612 4.45 15.96 -1.74
CA ALA A 612 5.82 16.00 -1.22
C ALA A 612 5.87 16.60 0.20
N ALA A 613 5.12 17.68 0.45
CA ALA A 613 5.02 18.27 1.79
C ALA A 613 4.46 17.29 2.82
N TYR A 614 3.49 16.44 2.44
CA TYR A 614 2.95 15.40 3.30
C TYR A 614 4.05 14.44 3.79
N PHE A 615 4.85 13.86 2.87
CA PHE A 615 5.93 12.95 3.25
C PHE A 615 7.07 13.67 3.97
N ARG A 616 7.39 14.91 3.61
CA ARG A 616 8.43 15.72 4.28
C ARG A 616 8.13 15.94 5.76
N ILE A 617 6.85 16.17 6.12
CA ILE A 617 6.41 16.26 7.52
C ILE A 617 6.65 14.94 8.26
N HIS A 618 6.37 13.80 7.62
CA HIS A 618 6.54 12.48 8.23
C HIS A 618 8.01 12.06 8.33
N SER A 619 8.83 12.30 7.29
CA SER A 619 10.29 12.08 7.32
C SER A 619 10.95 12.85 8.46
N ARG A 620 10.63 14.15 8.62
CA ARG A 620 11.13 14.95 9.75
C ARG A 620 10.76 14.37 11.11
N ARG A 621 9.54 13.82 11.26
CA ARG A 621 9.12 13.15 12.50
C ARG A 621 9.93 11.89 12.78
N LEU A 622 10.30 11.13 11.74
CA LEU A 622 11.13 9.93 11.87
C LEU A 622 12.58 10.28 12.22
N HIS A 623 13.18 11.24 11.54
CA HIS A 623 14.53 11.76 11.87
C HIS A 623 14.61 12.25 13.31
N ARG A 624 13.59 12.94 13.80
CA ARG A 624 13.52 13.30 15.23
C ARG A 624 13.49 12.09 16.15
N LYS A 625 12.84 10.99 15.78
CA LYS A 625 12.86 9.77 16.61
C LYS A 625 14.24 9.11 16.64
N LEU A 626 14.98 9.18 15.53
CA LEU A 626 16.35 8.67 15.40
C LEU A 626 17.37 9.52 16.16
N MET A 627 17.09 10.81 16.35
CA MET A 627 17.98 11.68 17.12
C MET A 627 18.12 11.28 18.59
N SER A 628 19.31 11.56 19.14
CA SER A 628 19.58 11.43 20.58
C SER A 628 18.56 12.23 21.41
N PRO A 629 18.31 11.85 22.68
CA PRO A 629 17.41 12.60 23.57
C PRO A 629 17.71 14.10 23.62
N LEU A 630 18.98 14.48 23.60
CA LEU A 630 19.42 15.87 23.57
C LEU A 630 19.03 16.57 22.26
N GLY A 631 19.32 15.94 21.10
CA GLY A 631 18.93 16.47 19.79
C GLY A 631 17.41 16.63 19.67
N ARG A 632 16.64 15.68 20.23
CA ARG A 632 15.18 15.78 20.31
C ARG A 632 14.72 17.00 21.10
N SER A 633 15.30 17.26 22.26
CA SER A 633 14.96 18.43 23.08
C SER A 633 15.29 19.74 22.35
N ILE A 634 16.45 19.80 21.69
CA ILE A 634 16.88 20.98 20.93
C ILE A 634 15.92 21.28 19.78
N LEU A 635 15.44 20.26 19.04
CA LEU A 635 14.51 20.45 17.93
C LEU A 635 13.04 20.59 18.36
N ALA A 636 12.65 20.01 19.49
CA ALA A 636 11.29 20.12 20.01
C ALA A 636 10.92 21.56 20.36
N TYR A 637 11.90 22.36 20.79
CA TYR A 637 11.71 23.77 21.13
C TYR A 637 11.21 24.63 19.95
N PRO A 638 11.94 24.73 18.81
CA PRO A 638 11.46 25.43 17.61
C PRO A 638 10.08 24.96 17.16
N GLU A 639 9.83 23.66 17.15
CA GLU A 639 8.54 23.13 16.73
C GLU A 639 7.42 23.56 17.67
N TRP A 640 7.63 23.49 18.98
CA TRP A 640 6.65 23.93 19.97
C TRP A 640 6.32 25.42 19.78
N VAL A 641 7.35 26.25 19.62
CA VAL A 641 7.24 27.69 19.35
C VAL A 641 6.47 27.96 18.06
N LEU A 642 6.79 27.26 16.96
CA LEU A 642 6.19 27.48 15.64
C LEU A 642 4.81 26.82 15.47
N ARG A 643 4.44 25.86 16.32
CA ARG A 643 3.16 25.14 16.22
C ARG A 643 1.94 26.02 16.44
N SER A 644 2.07 27.09 17.21
CA SER A 644 0.98 28.01 17.51
C SER A 644 1.50 29.44 17.62
N LYS A 645 0.78 30.40 17.05
CA LYS A 645 1.04 31.83 17.26
C LYS A 645 1.10 32.18 18.74
N TRP A 646 0.35 31.50 19.59
CA TRP A 646 0.36 31.73 21.03
C TRP A 646 1.63 31.21 21.70
N HIS A 647 2.17 30.04 21.30
CA HIS A 647 3.45 29.56 21.83
C HIS A 647 4.59 30.48 21.44
N PHE A 648 4.54 31.03 20.22
CA PHE A 648 5.50 32.04 19.79
C PHE A 648 5.40 33.31 20.64
N ILE A 649 4.20 33.87 20.81
CA ILE A 649 3.98 35.07 21.63
C ILE A 649 4.39 34.84 23.09
N THR A 650 4.08 33.68 23.67
CA THR A 650 4.46 33.39 25.06
C THR A 650 5.96 33.16 25.20
N SER A 651 6.59 32.42 24.28
CA SER A 651 8.04 32.24 24.23
C SER A 651 8.77 33.59 24.12
N PHE A 652 8.33 34.43 23.19
CA PHE A 652 8.86 35.78 23.01
C PHE A 652 8.62 36.66 24.25
N GLY A 653 7.42 36.59 24.83
CA GLY A 653 7.09 37.32 26.06
C GLY A 653 7.96 36.90 27.26
N VAL A 654 8.20 35.60 27.44
CA VAL A 654 9.11 35.08 28.47
C VAL A 654 10.54 35.60 28.26
N LEU A 655 11.01 35.67 27.01
CA LEU A 655 12.32 36.26 26.71
C LEU A 655 12.36 37.75 27.03
N CYS A 656 11.33 38.52 26.66
CA CYS A 656 11.25 39.95 26.98
C CYS A 656 11.22 40.19 28.49
N ILE A 657 10.46 39.39 29.24
CA ILE A 657 10.39 39.47 30.70
C ILE A 657 11.73 39.08 31.33
N GLY A 658 12.36 37.99 30.86
CA GLY A 658 13.68 37.57 31.33
C GLY A 658 14.76 38.62 31.08
N PHE A 659 14.73 39.24 29.89
CA PHE A 659 15.61 40.35 29.54
C PHE A 659 15.36 41.56 30.46
N LEU A 660 14.11 41.95 30.68
CA LEU A 660 13.77 43.06 31.57
C LEU A 660 14.23 42.79 33.02
N ALA A 661 13.99 41.58 33.53
CA ALA A 661 14.42 41.17 34.86
C ALA A 661 15.96 41.20 35.00
N TYR A 662 16.68 40.77 33.96
CA TYR A 662 18.13 40.89 33.90
C TYR A 662 18.60 42.35 33.95
N CYS A 663 17.98 43.25 33.18
CA CYS A 663 18.28 44.68 33.21
C CYS A 663 18.07 45.30 34.60
N ILE A 664 16.99 44.90 35.29
CA ILE A 664 16.69 45.32 36.66
C ILE A 664 17.75 44.78 37.63
N TRP A 665 18.11 43.50 37.53
CA TRP A 665 19.13 42.90 38.38
C TRP A 665 20.50 43.54 38.19
N GLN A 666 20.90 43.84 36.95
CA GLN A 666 22.12 44.58 36.65
C GLN A 666 22.11 45.97 37.29
N LYS A 667 21.00 46.70 37.19
CA LYS A 667 20.85 48.01 37.86
C LYS A 667 21.11 47.93 39.37
N PHE A 668 20.67 46.85 40.02
CA PHE A 668 20.93 46.60 41.44
C PHE A 668 22.39 46.28 41.73
N LEU A 669 23.08 45.54 40.85
CA LEU A 669 24.48 45.17 41.03
C LEU A 669 25.46 46.31 40.73
N THR A 670 25.13 47.20 39.77
CA THR A 670 26.08 48.20 39.25
C THR A 670 25.98 49.57 39.93
N ASN A 671 25.47 49.65 41.16
CA ASN A 671 25.47 50.86 42.01
C ASN A 671 25.15 52.19 41.27
N GLY A 672 24.07 52.21 40.49
CA GLY A 672 23.54 53.45 39.90
C GLY A 672 24.07 53.82 38.51
N VAL A 673 24.95 53.03 37.90
CA VAL A 673 25.22 53.19 36.45
C VAL A 673 23.92 52.92 35.68
N PRO A 674 23.52 53.80 34.74
CA PRO A 674 22.28 53.62 34.01
C PRO A 674 22.26 52.28 33.26
N PRO A 675 21.21 51.46 33.42
CA PRO A 675 21.17 50.11 32.88
C PRO A 675 21.26 50.07 31.35
N TRP A 676 20.86 51.13 30.65
CA TRP A 676 20.92 51.19 29.19
C TRP A 676 22.34 51.28 28.64
N ASP A 677 23.29 51.95 29.33
CA ASP A 677 24.68 52.01 28.86
C ASP A 677 25.35 50.64 28.98
N ASN A 678 25.09 49.93 30.07
CA ASN A 678 25.54 48.56 30.25
C ASN A 678 24.85 47.59 29.28
N CYS A 679 23.54 47.73 29.05
CA CYS A 679 22.82 46.90 28.07
C CYS A 679 23.27 47.18 26.63
N TRP A 680 23.58 48.42 26.27
CA TRP A 680 24.09 48.78 24.95
C TRP A 680 25.51 48.27 24.74
N HIS A 681 26.39 48.46 25.73
CA HIS A 681 27.73 47.86 25.69
C HIS A 681 27.68 46.32 25.70
N LEU A 682 26.72 45.72 26.40
CA LEU A 682 26.50 44.28 26.40
C LEU A 682 25.99 43.81 25.03
N LEU A 683 24.98 44.46 24.45
CA LEU A 683 24.46 44.15 23.11
C LEU A 683 25.55 44.33 22.05
N TYR A 684 26.30 45.43 22.13
CA TYR A 684 27.45 45.72 21.25
C TYR A 684 28.54 44.64 21.37
N ARG A 685 28.93 44.25 22.59
CA ARG A 685 29.90 43.16 22.82
C ARG A 685 29.39 41.79 22.36
N VAL A 686 28.10 41.52 22.58
CA VAL A 686 27.40 40.31 22.16
C VAL A 686 27.36 40.21 20.64
N VAL A 687 27.09 41.31 19.92
CA VAL A 687 26.96 41.33 18.45
C VAL A 687 28.32 41.41 17.73
N ILE A 688 29.29 42.15 18.26
CA ILE A 688 30.53 42.49 17.53
C ILE A 688 31.72 41.59 17.87
N ALA A 689 31.62 40.68 18.85
CA ALA A 689 32.65 39.68 19.15
C ALA A 689 34.08 40.27 19.19
N ARG A 690 34.28 41.33 20.00
CA ARG A 690 35.62 41.87 20.21
C ARG A 690 36.29 41.09 21.33
N ASP A 691 37.40 40.42 21.02
CA ASP A 691 38.15 39.50 21.90
C ASP A 691 38.89 40.19 23.06
N ASP A 692 38.80 41.52 23.17
CA ASP A 692 39.51 42.30 24.18
C ASP A 692 38.73 42.33 25.51
N LEU A 693 38.70 41.22 26.24
CA LEU A 693 38.15 41.14 27.60
C LEU A 693 39.28 41.04 28.64
N PRO A 694 39.32 41.94 29.65
CA PRO A 694 40.32 41.91 30.71
C PRO A 694 40.20 40.62 31.55
N GLY A 695 41.35 39.99 31.81
CA GLY A 695 41.52 38.55 32.02
C GLY A 695 41.06 37.89 33.33
N GLU A 696 40.04 38.37 34.04
CA GLU A 696 39.63 37.73 35.33
C GLU A 696 38.12 37.60 35.57
N LEU A 697 37.27 37.80 34.56
CA LEU A 697 35.84 37.50 34.70
C LEU A 697 35.61 35.98 34.59
N ALA A 698 35.38 35.36 35.75
CA ALA A 698 35.13 33.93 35.97
C ALA A 698 34.42 33.24 34.79
N THR A 699 35.06 32.18 34.28
CA THR A 699 34.64 31.32 33.15
C THR A 699 33.15 30.97 33.13
N ASN A 700 32.51 30.87 34.29
CA ASN A 700 31.08 30.54 34.40
C ASN A 700 30.13 31.66 33.93
N GLN A 701 30.47 32.94 34.16
CA GLN A 701 29.61 34.06 33.71
C GLN A 701 29.68 34.21 32.19
N HIS A 702 30.87 34.07 31.61
CA HIS A 702 31.08 34.06 30.15
C HIS A 702 30.25 32.98 29.45
N PHE A 703 30.17 31.77 30.03
CA PHE A 703 29.37 30.69 29.47
C PHE A 703 27.86 31.03 29.46
N ILE A 704 27.32 31.59 30.55
CA ILE A 704 25.91 31.99 30.63
C ILE A 704 25.58 33.08 29.60
N PHE A 705 26.47 34.06 29.43
CA PHE A 705 26.30 35.12 28.42
C PHE A 705 26.34 34.58 26.99
N LEU A 706 27.28 33.68 26.68
CA LEU A 706 27.35 33.01 25.39
C LEU A 706 26.08 32.20 25.11
N LEU A 707 25.56 31.47 26.11
CA LEU A 707 24.34 30.71 25.98
C LEU A 707 23.11 31.62 25.75
N ALA A 708 22.97 32.69 26.53
CA ALA A 708 21.90 33.67 26.37
C ALA A 708 21.94 34.33 24.97
N ARG A 709 23.14 34.66 24.46
CA ARG A 709 23.33 35.16 23.09
C ARG A 709 22.82 34.16 22.06
N GLN A 710 23.25 32.90 22.15
CA GLN A 710 22.86 31.87 21.18
C GLN A 710 21.35 31.63 21.20
N ILE A 711 20.73 31.63 22.39
CA ILE A 711 19.27 31.51 22.53
C ILE A 711 18.57 32.72 21.90
N ALA A 712 19.01 33.95 22.18
CA ALA A 712 18.42 35.16 21.60
C ALA A 712 18.53 35.19 20.07
N ALA A 713 19.71 34.85 19.52
CA ALA A 713 19.95 34.76 18.08
C ALA A 713 19.06 33.69 17.42
N LEU A 714 18.92 32.53 18.06
CA LEU A 714 18.04 31.45 17.61
C LEU A 714 16.56 31.88 17.57
N HIS A 715 16.10 32.63 18.58
CA HIS A 715 14.73 33.17 18.59
C HIS A 715 14.51 34.25 17.55
N LEU A 716 15.48 35.14 17.37
CA LEU A 716 15.42 36.14 16.31
C LEU A 716 15.35 35.46 14.93
N GLY A 717 16.11 34.38 14.74
CA GLY A 717 16.01 33.51 13.57
C GLY A 717 14.61 32.92 13.39
N PHE A 718 13.97 32.42 14.46
CA PHE A 718 12.59 31.93 14.40
C PHE A 718 11.57 33.02 14.10
N VAL A 719 11.75 34.22 14.66
CA VAL A 719 10.90 35.39 14.35
C VAL A 719 11.01 35.71 12.85
N ALA A 720 12.23 35.82 12.33
CA ALA A 720 12.47 36.11 10.93
C ALA A 720 11.89 35.02 10.01
N ALA A 721 12.10 33.74 10.33
CA ALA A 721 11.55 32.62 9.58
C ALA A 721 10.01 32.60 9.61
N TYR A 722 9.39 32.87 10.76
CA TYR A 722 7.94 32.97 10.90
C TYR A 722 7.38 34.13 10.07
N PHE A 723 8.04 35.30 10.10
CA PHE A 723 7.67 36.45 9.26
C PHE A 723 7.80 36.13 7.77
N LEU A 724 8.88 35.50 7.33
CA LEU A 724 9.05 35.07 5.94
C LEU A 724 7.97 34.06 5.51
N MET A 725 7.65 33.08 6.36
CA MET A 725 6.55 32.14 6.12
C MET A 725 5.19 32.85 6.06
N PHE A 726 4.97 33.86 6.89
CA PHE A 726 3.74 34.64 6.90
C PHE A 726 3.62 35.51 5.63
N MET A 727 4.71 36.14 5.19
CA MET A 727 4.75 36.95 3.97
C MET A 727 4.51 36.09 2.72
N ASN A 728 5.10 34.89 2.64
CA ASN A 728 4.92 33.96 1.51
C ASN A 728 3.58 33.20 1.50
N ARG A 729 2.71 33.42 2.50
CA ARG A 729 1.37 32.82 2.56
C ARG A 729 0.30 33.68 1.87
N LYS A 730 0.67 34.87 1.40
CA LYS A 730 -0.11 35.69 0.47
C LYS A 730 0.42 35.47 -0.93
#